data_AF-A0A166M2M5-F1
#
_entry.id   AF-A0A166M2M5-F1
#
_cell.length_a   1.000
_cell.length_b   1.000
_cell.length_c   1.000
_cell.angle_alpha   90.00
_cell.angle_beta   90.00
_cell.angle_gamma   90.00
#
_symmetry.space_group_name_H-M   'P 1'
#
loop_
_entity.id
_entity.type
_entity.pdbx_description
1 polymer ?
#
loop_
_entity_poly.entity_id
_entity_poly.type
_entity_poly.pdbx_seq_one_letter_code
_entity_poly.pdbx_strand_id
1 'polypeptide(L)'
;MIINRRISAYIVPLFSSVRHALEKLESSKTKVLFIVDEYNKLLGSFTDGDFRRKVIESEGVSLQTPIADLMNRACFSVPLDVDNSIIEDFLKQKKTAVPIIDESGHLIAVAALGSQFIEIDGRRISAEDPSYLIAEIGNNHQGSIEMAKQLVDLAVEANVDCVKFQMRTMSSLYGEGGKNTSSGEDLGAEYTLDLLSRFQLKDEELYEIFDYCKSQGVTPLCTPWDMDSLAKLEHYGLPGYKVASADFTNYQLLEAIAATGKPMICSTGMSTEDEINKTVQFLQRKKAAFILLHCNSTYPTPFKDVNLKYLPTLKSKTNGLVGYSGHERGWAVTIAAVTLGACVIEKHFTLDRNLEGNDHKVSLLPDELVSMVNDIRAVEESMGRSDARELTQGELINREVLAKSVAAKRNIQKGDLISAKDLLIKGPGKGLQPNRMSELIGSVCIRDVEEGALFYDSDLDGMVEKKAQYAFNRPVGIPVRYHDFQELCKDVELDFVEFHLSYKDLEVKLANFIPEVSTLGLAIHAPELFKGDHLLDLASYDFDYREHSIKELQKVVDHSNEVKKRFPKTQSPALVLNAGGWNSEGFLTPEQVTEKYQLLAQSLEKINFTGVTLAIQTMPPFPWHFGGQSYHNLFVSADEIVAFCEATGFKVCLDVSHTMMACNYYGWDLYEFIEKISPYVVHMHIVDAKGSDGEGITVGEGDVDFKKLGRLLDKSLPNVQFIPEVWQGHKNAGEGFWQALNYLEKAFNI
;
A
#
# COMPACT_ATOMS: atom_id res chain seq x y z
N MET A 1 8.65 -1.99 -22.74
CA MET A 1 9.42 -0.78 -23.15
C MET A 1 8.42 0.25 -23.67
N ILE A 2 8.52 1.51 -23.25
CA ILE A 2 7.63 2.59 -23.71
C ILE A 2 8.44 3.56 -24.56
N ILE A 3 7.96 3.92 -25.76
CA ILE A 3 8.55 5.00 -26.57
C ILE A 3 7.75 6.28 -26.35
N ASN A 4 8.29 7.21 -25.55
CA ASN A 4 7.67 8.49 -25.26
C ASN A 4 8.07 9.54 -26.31
N ARG A 5 7.09 10.05 -27.07
CA ARG A 5 7.29 11.14 -28.05
C ARG A 5 7.15 12.54 -27.45
N ARG A 6 6.61 12.66 -26.23
CA ARG A 6 6.60 13.90 -25.45
C ARG A 6 7.90 13.97 -24.62
N ILE A 7 8.97 14.42 -25.27
CA ILE A 7 10.32 14.41 -24.70
C ILE A 7 10.57 15.45 -23.60
N SER A 8 9.63 16.38 -23.36
CA SER A 8 9.79 17.49 -22.39
C SER A 8 10.05 17.06 -20.95
N ALA A 9 9.65 15.84 -20.58
CA ALA A 9 9.94 15.24 -19.28
C ALA A 9 11.39 14.75 -19.15
N TYR A 10 12.09 14.53 -20.27
CA TYR A 10 13.39 13.89 -20.34
C TYR A 10 14.52 14.81 -20.77
N ILE A 11 14.24 16.06 -21.15
CA ILE A 11 15.26 16.98 -21.68
C ILE A 11 15.57 18.13 -20.73
N VAL A 12 16.83 18.58 -20.77
CA VAL A 12 17.30 19.80 -20.11
C VAL A 12 18.24 20.57 -21.05
N PRO A 13 18.09 21.90 -21.20
CA PRO A 13 19.01 22.71 -22.01
C PRO A 13 20.44 22.68 -21.48
N LEU A 14 21.44 22.72 -22.38
CA LEU A 14 22.88 22.68 -22.06
C LEU A 14 23.34 23.65 -20.96
N PHE A 15 22.78 24.86 -20.93
CA PHE A 15 23.19 25.91 -20.00
C PHE A 15 22.43 25.89 -18.66
N SER A 16 21.68 24.82 -18.39
CA SER A 16 20.95 24.68 -17.12
C SER A 16 21.91 24.39 -15.97
N SER A 17 21.55 24.84 -14.77
CA SER A 17 22.29 24.49 -13.56
C SER A 17 22.01 23.05 -13.13
N VAL A 18 22.93 22.46 -12.38
CA VAL A 18 22.74 21.16 -11.72
C VAL A 18 21.47 21.15 -10.86
N ARG A 19 21.16 22.25 -10.15
CA ARG A 19 19.91 22.39 -9.39
C ARG A 19 18.69 22.13 -10.26
N HIS A 20 18.59 22.83 -11.40
CA HIS A 20 17.44 22.69 -12.30
C HIS A 20 17.31 21.25 -12.83
N ALA A 21 18.43 20.60 -13.14
CA ALA A 21 18.44 19.21 -13.59
C ALA A 21 17.96 18.23 -12.50
N LEU A 22 18.39 18.42 -11.25
CA LEU A 22 17.95 17.61 -10.12
C LEU A 22 16.46 17.82 -9.81
N GLU A 23 15.98 19.07 -9.80
CA GLU A 23 14.55 19.41 -9.67
C GLU A 23 13.70 18.77 -10.78
N LYS A 24 14.26 18.69 -12.00
CA LYS A 24 13.60 18.06 -13.14
C LYS A 24 13.55 16.54 -13.01
N LEU A 25 14.62 15.87 -12.56
CA LEU A 25 14.62 14.44 -12.26
C LEU A 25 13.50 14.10 -11.25
N GLU A 26 13.44 14.86 -10.16
CA GLU A 26 12.45 14.69 -9.09
C GLU A 26 11.02 14.88 -9.60
N SER A 27 10.72 16.03 -10.21
CA SER A 27 9.36 16.37 -10.66
C SER A 27 8.82 15.46 -11.77
N SER A 28 9.69 14.96 -12.65
CA SER A 28 9.32 14.06 -13.74
C SER A 28 9.33 12.58 -13.37
N LYS A 29 9.84 12.22 -12.18
CA LYS A 29 10.09 10.85 -11.73
C LYS A 29 10.93 10.03 -12.73
N THR A 30 11.84 10.70 -13.46
CA THR A 30 12.75 10.03 -14.41
C THR A 30 14.11 9.78 -13.77
N LYS A 31 14.80 8.72 -14.20
CA LYS A 31 16.14 8.35 -13.68
C LYS A 31 17.29 8.91 -14.53
N VAL A 32 16.98 9.56 -15.64
CA VAL A 32 17.96 10.09 -16.60
C VAL A 32 17.36 11.27 -17.36
N LEU A 33 18.17 12.30 -17.57
CA LEU A 33 17.88 13.43 -18.44
C LEU A 33 18.85 13.44 -19.62
N PHE A 34 18.37 13.92 -20.76
CA PHE A 34 19.13 14.13 -21.98
C PHE A 34 19.39 15.62 -22.15
N ILE A 35 20.67 15.97 -22.29
CA ILE A 35 21.08 17.35 -22.48
C ILE A 35 20.98 17.67 -23.96
N VAL A 36 20.32 18.78 -24.28
CA VAL A 36 20.11 19.21 -25.67
C VAL A 36 20.54 20.66 -25.90
N ASP A 37 20.82 21.01 -27.16
CA ASP A 37 20.98 22.40 -27.60
C ASP A 37 19.63 23.09 -27.86
N GLU A 38 19.68 24.34 -28.36
CA GLU A 38 18.50 25.14 -28.70
C GLU A 38 17.64 24.56 -29.84
N TYR A 39 18.18 23.60 -30.60
CA TYR A 39 17.52 22.90 -31.69
C TYR A 39 17.10 21.47 -31.32
N ASN A 40 17.16 21.09 -30.03
CA ASN A 40 16.91 19.74 -29.50
C ASN A 40 17.94 18.68 -29.97
N LYS A 41 19.12 19.07 -30.42
CA LYS A 41 20.18 18.11 -30.75
C LYS A 41 20.71 17.47 -29.48
N LEU A 42 20.81 16.14 -29.47
CA LEU A 42 21.31 15.40 -28.31
C LEU A 42 22.81 15.66 -28.10
N LEU A 43 23.18 16.15 -26.91
CA LEU A 43 24.58 16.48 -26.54
C LEU A 43 25.15 15.53 -25.47
N GLY A 44 24.30 14.94 -24.63
CA GLY A 44 24.74 14.07 -23.54
C GLY A 44 23.58 13.56 -22.69
N SER A 45 23.91 12.87 -21.59
CA SER A 45 22.96 12.46 -20.56
C SER A 45 23.43 12.86 -19.15
N PHE A 46 22.49 12.97 -18.21
CA PHE A 46 22.76 13.27 -16.81
C PHE A 46 21.89 12.40 -15.89
N THR A 47 22.50 11.89 -14.82
CA THR A 47 21.88 11.03 -13.80
C THR A 47 22.37 11.41 -12.40
N ASP A 48 21.67 10.97 -11.34
CA ASP A 48 22.16 11.11 -9.96
C ASP A 48 23.53 10.46 -9.72
N GLY A 49 23.85 9.43 -10.50
CA GLY A 49 25.15 8.77 -10.45
C GLY A 49 26.27 9.64 -11.04
N ASP A 50 25.97 10.44 -12.06
CA ASP A 50 26.93 11.39 -12.64
C ASP A 50 27.24 12.53 -11.67
N PHE A 51 26.20 13.08 -11.03
CA PHE A 51 26.37 14.09 -9.99
C PHE A 51 27.20 13.56 -8.81
N ARG A 52 26.82 12.41 -8.24
CA ARG A 52 27.56 11.80 -7.11
C ARG A 52 29.02 11.54 -7.44
N ARG A 53 29.31 10.98 -8.61
CA ARG A 53 30.70 10.75 -9.05
C ARG A 53 31.50 12.05 -9.13
N LYS A 54 30.91 13.12 -9.68
CA LYS A 54 31.63 14.40 -9.76
C LYS A 54 31.81 15.13 -8.44
N VAL A 55 30.87 15.00 -7.51
CA VAL A 55 31.07 15.51 -6.14
C VAL A 55 32.20 14.77 -5.43
N ILE A 56 32.37 13.46 -5.67
CA ILE A 56 33.45 12.66 -5.07
C ILE A 56 34.81 12.97 -5.73
N GLU A 57 34.84 13.13 -7.05
CA GLU A 57 36.09 13.29 -7.82
C GLU A 57 36.64 14.71 -7.84
N SER A 58 35.86 15.73 -7.47
CA SER A 58 36.23 17.14 -7.69
C SER A 58 35.81 18.05 -6.55
N GLU A 59 36.77 18.74 -5.93
CA GLU A 59 36.49 19.83 -5.00
C GLU A 59 35.87 21.01 -5.77
N GLY A 60 34.70 21.49 -5.32
CA GLY A 60 34.09 22.74 -5.84
C GLY A 60 32.86 22.59 -6.73
N VAL A 61 32.27 21.39 -6.88
CA VAL A 61 30.97 21.23 -7.55
C VAL A 61 29.87 21.86 -6.69
N SER A 62 29.15 22.82 -7.26
CA SER A 62 28.02 23.52 -6.63
C SER A 62 26.73 23.21 -7.37
N LEU A 63 25.58 23.41 -6.71
CA LEU A 63 24.27 23.33 -7.35
C LEU A 63 24.08 24.36 -8.49
N GLN A 64 24.92 25.40 -8.54
CA GLN A 64 24.92 26.39 -9.61
C GLN A 64 25.88 26.05 -10.77
N THR A 65 26.65 24.97 -10.67
CA THR A 65 27.52 24.52 -11.76
C THR A 65 26.66 24.21 -13.00
N PRO A 66 27.09 24.60 -14.21
CA PRO A 66 26.42 24.21 -15.44
C PRO A 66 26.41 22.69 -15.63
N ILE A 67 25.29 22.13 -16.07
CA ILE A 67 25.16 20.69 -16.35
C ILE A 67 26.13 20.22 -17.45
N ALA A 68 26.54 21.12 -18.35
CA ALA A 68 27.54 20.87 -19.39
C ALA A 68 28.88 20.33 -18.85
N ASP A 69 29.22 20.64 -17.59
CA ASP A 69 30.46 20.25 -16.93
C ASP A 69 30.34 18.86 -16.25
N LEU A 70 29.11 18.40 -16.02
CA LEU A 70 28.82 17.13 -15.34
C LEU A 70 28.20 16.07 -16.25
N MET A 71 27.70 16.44 -17.43
CA MET A 71 27.02 15.51 -18.31
C MET A 71 27.95 14.39 -18.82
N ASN A 72 27.39 13.20 -18.95
CA ASN A 72 28.01 12.14 -19.72
C ASN A 72 27.85 12.41 -21.22
N ARG A 73 28.98 12.72 -21.88
CA ARG A 73 29.05 12.98 -23.33
C ARG A 73 28.95 11.69 -24.16
N ALA A 74 29.25 10.54 -23.57
CA ALA A 74 29.09 9.24 -24.22
C ALA A 74 27.65 8.73 -24.03
N CYS A 75 26.68 9.50 -24.53
CA CYS A 75 25.28 9.11 -24.53
C CYS A 75 25.02 8.15 -25.69
N PHE A 76 24.50 6.96 -25.39
CA PHE A 76 24.07 6.03 -26.42
C PHE A 76 22.69 6.42 -26.90
N SER A 77 22.51 6.56 -28.21
CA SER A 77 21.26 6.89 -28.89
C SER A 77 21.01 5.94 -30.05
N VAL A 78 19.77 5.84 -30.50
CA VAL A 78 19.38 5.00 -31.65
C VAL A 78 18.59 5.79 -32.71
N PRO A 79 18.68 5.44 -34.00
CA PRO A 79 17.81 5.97 -35.05
C PRO A 79 16.33 5.59 -34.85
N LEU A 80 15.41 6.35 -35.45
CA LEU A 80 13.96 6.11 -35.38
C LEU A 80 13.52 4.74 -35.91
N ASP A 81 14.23 4.24 -36.91
CA ASP A 81 13.95 3.02 -37.66
C ASP A 81 14.69 1.78 -37.13
N VAL A 82 15.35 1.90 -35.97
CA VAL A 82 16.04 0.78 -35.33
C VAL A 82 15.06 -0.33 -34.91
N ASP A 83 15.53 -1.58 -34.96
CA ASP A 83 14.78 -2.72 -34.44
C ASP A 83 14.59 -2.59 -32.92
N ASN A 84 13.35 -2.78 -32.45
CA ASN A 84 13.00 -2.69 -31.03
C ASN A 84 13.81 -3.65 -30.15
N SER A 85 14.24 -4.80 -30.68
CA SER A 85 15.07 -5.78 -29.94
C SER A 85 16.39 -5.16 -29.46
N ILE A 86 17.01 -4.28 -30.24
CA ILE A 86 18.25 -3.59 -29.88
C ILE A 86 18.01 -2.64 -28.71
N ILE A 87 16.89 -1.92 -28.72
CA ILE A 87 16.51 -1.02 -27.64
C ILE A 87 16.20 -1.80 -26.37
N GLU A 88 15.46 -2.90 -26.49
CA GLU A 88 15.11 -3.77 -25.36
C GLU A 88 16.33 -4.42 -24.72
N ASP A 89 17.28 -4.93 -25.51
CA ASP A 89 18.52 -5.50 -25.00
C ASP A 89 19.35 -4.47 -24.23
N PHE A 90 19.39 -3.24 -24.74
CA PHE A 90 20.05 -2.14 -24.05
C PHE A 90 19.37 -1.78 -22.74
N LEU A 91 18.04 -1.73 -22.71
CA LEU A 91 17.26 -1.46 -21.49
C LEU A 91 17.42 -2.59 -20.45
N LYS A 92 17.46 -3.86 -20.88
CA LYS A 92 17.68 -5.03 -20.01
C LYS A 92 19.07 -5.03 -19.35
N GLN A 93 20.08 -4.42 -19.96
CA GLN A 93 21.45 -4.33 -19.44
C GLN A 93 21.67 -3.20 -18.40
N LYS A 94 20.68 -2.93 -17.54
CA LYS A 94 20.71 -1.91 -16.47
C LYS A 94 20.70 -0.45 -16.93
N LYS A 95 20.01 -0.11 -18.03
CA LYS A 95 19.81 1.29 -18.45
C LYS A 95 18.34 1.67 -18.45
N THR A 96 18.03 2.86 -17.95
CA THR A 96 16.68 3.30 -17.61
C THR A 96 15.93 3.94 -18.78
N ALA A 97 16.64 4.57 -19.72
CA ALA A 97 16.08 5.09 -20.96
C ALA A 97 17.10 5.16 -22.11
N VAL A 98 16.61 5.23 -23.34
CA VAL A 98 17.35 5.34 -24.61
C VAL A 98 16.77 6.50 -25.44
N PRO A 99 17.56 7.52 -25.80
CA PRO A 99 17.14 8.56 -26.71
C PRO A 99 17.07 8.04 -28.15
N ILE A 100 15.99 8.39 -28.83
CA ILE A 100 15.77 8.11 -30.25
C ILE A 100 15.94 9.42 -31.03
N ILE A 101 16.83 9.40 -32.03
CA ILE A 101 17.23 10.58 -32.80
C ILE A 101 16.83 10.50 -34.28
N ASP A 102 16.67 11.66 -34.92
CA ASP A 102 16.56 11.76 -36.37
C ASP A 102 17.94 11.73 -37.07
N GLU A 103 17.96 11.80 -38.41
CA GLU A 103 19.18 11.81 -39.22
C GLU A 103 20.12 13.00 -38.91
N SER A 104 19.57 14.08 -38.37
CA SER A 104 20.31 15.29 -37.99
C SER A 104 20.79 15.29 -36.53
N GLY A 105 20.42 14.26 -35.76
CA GLY A 105 20.77 14.10 -34.35
C GLY A 105 19.82 14.79 -33.38
N HIS A 106 18.64 15.24 -33.82
CA HIS A 106 17.64 15.80 -32.94
C HIS A 106 16.95 14.69 -32.16
N LEU A 107 16.78 14.90 -30.85
CA LEU A 107 16.01 14.00 -30.00
C LEU A 107 14.53 14.12 -30.36
N ILE A 108 13.93 13.02 -30.80
CA ILE A 108 12.52 12.98 -31.25
C ILE A 108 11.65 12.07 -30.39
N ALA A 109 12.24 11.13 -29.66
CA ALA A 109 11.55 10.29 -28.68
C ALA A 109 12.54 9.70 -27.65
N VAL A 110 12.02 9.16 -26.55
CA VAL A 110 12.79 8.45 -25.54
C VAL A 110 12.14 7.11 -25.25
N ALA A 111 12.88 6.01 -25.39
CA ALA A 111 12.44 4.68 -24.99
C ALA A 111 12.84 4.39 -23.54
N ALA A 112 11.92 4.00 -22.66
CA ALA A 112 12.22 3.74 -21.24
C ALA A 112 11.60 2.44 -20.72
N LEU A 113 12.14 1.95 -19.61
CA LEU A 113 11.50 0.92 -18.78
C LEU A 113 10.44 1.60 -17.90
N GLY A 114 9.18 1.47 -18.29
CA GLY A 114 8.02 1.82 -17.47
C GLY A 114 6.94 0.76 -17.66
N SER A 115 6.06 0.62 -16.68
CA SER A 115 4.87 -0.20 -16.86
C SER A 115 3.97 0.48 -17.88
N GLN A 116 3.62 -0.27 -18.93
CA GLN A 116 2.70 0.22 -19.94
C GLN A 116 1.36 0.48 -19.24
N PHE A 117 0.84 1.70 -19.38
CA PHE A 117 -0.48 2.03 -18.89
C PHE A 117 -1.35 2.58 -20.02
N ILE A 118 -2.65 2.39 -19.88
CA ILE A 118 -3.68 3.03 -20.68
C ILE A 118 -4.58 3.80 -19.73
N GLU A 119 -5.09 4.94 -20.15
CA GLU A 119 -6.03 5.75 -19.36
C GLU A 119 -7.37 5.80 -20.07
N ILE A 120 -8.45 5.52 -19.34
CA ILE A 120 -9.84 5.65 -19.82
C ILE A 120 -10.56 6.53 -18.81
N ASP A 121 -11.03 7.70 -19.25
CA ASP A 121 -11.83 8.61 -18.41
C ASP A 121 -11.13 9.01 -17.10
N GLY A 122 -9.81 9.26 -17.15
CA GLY A 122 -8.98 9.57 -15.98
C GLY A 122 -8.58 8.35 -15.13
N ARG A 123 -9.14 7.16 -15.40
CA ARG A 123 -8.75 5.91 -14.73
C ARG A 123 -7.55 5.28 -15.41
N ARG A 124 -6.44 5.17 -14.69
CA ARG A 124 -5.23 4.48 -15.12
C ARG A 124 -5.42 2.96 -15.04
N ILE A 125 -5.00 2.25 -16.08
CA ILE A 125 -5.00 0.79 -16.19
C ILE A 125 -3.55 0.37 -16.47
N SER A 126 -2.95 -0.41 -15.57
CA SER A 126 -1.62 -0.99 -15.74
C SER A 126 -1.53 -2.37 -15.08
N ALA A 127 -0.34 -2.97 -15.09
CA ALA A 127 -0.12 -4.25 -14.41
C ALA A 127 -0.03 -4.12 -12.89
N GLU A 128 0.15 -2.90 -12.38
CA GLU A 128 0.29 -2.60 -10.95
C GLU A 128 -0.95 -1.94 -10.34
N ASP A 129 -1.88 -1.49 -11.19
CA ASP A 129 -3.16 -0.94 -10.74
C ASP A 129 -4.16 -2.08 -10.46
N PRO A 130 -5.15 -1.89 -9.57
CA PRO A 130 -6.28 -2.81 -9.44
C PRO A 130 -6.96 -3.03 -10.79
N SER A 131 -7.40 -4.26 -11.05
CA SER A 131 -8.02 -4.65 -12.30
C SER A 131 -9.22 -3.75 -12.62
N TYR A 132 -9.32 -3.30 -13.87
CA TYR A 132 -10.42 -2.49 -14.39
C TYR A 132 -11.62 -3.39 -14.69
N LEU A 133 -12.70 -3.24 -13.93
CA LEU A 133 -13.86 -4.13 -13.95
C LEU A 133 -14.98 -3.54 -14.81
N ILE A 134 -15.44 -4.31 -15.79
CA ILE A 134 -16.47 -3.93 -16.75
C ILE A 134 -17.71 -4.81 -16.53
N ALA A 135 -18.82 -4.19 -16.13
CA ALA A 135 -20.14 -4.80 -16.16
C ALA A 135 -20.72 -4.66 -17.58
N GLU A 136 -20.79 -5.76 -18.33
CA GLU A 136 -21.38 -5.79 -19.66
C GLU A 136 -22.90 -5.95 -19.55
N ILE A 137 -23.63 -4.86 -19.79
CA ILE A 137 -25.10 -4.90 -19.91
C ILE A 137 -25.48 -5.43 -21.30
N GLY A 138 -24.77 -5.01 -22.34
CA GLY A 138 -25.12 -5.39 -23.72
C GLY A 138 -26.56 -5.02 -24.04
N ASN A 139 -27.40 -6.03 -24.31
CA ASN A 139 -28.85 -5.88 -24.54
C ASN A 139 -29.72 -6.42 -23.38
N ASN A 140 -29.13 -6.72 -22.21
CA ASN A 140 -29.87 -7.27 -21.07
C ASN A 140 -30.90 -6.31 -20.46
N HIS A 141 -30.93 -5.06 -20.92
CA HIS A 141 -31.96 -4.07 -20.61
C HIS A 141 -33.30 -4.33 -21.33
N GLN A 142 -33.40 -5.31 -22.24
CA GLN A 142 -34.65 -5.72 -22.89
C GLN A 142 -35.39 -4.57 -23.61
N GLY A 143 -34.65 -3.57 -24.12
CA GLY A 143 -35.24 -2.36 -24.72
C GLY A 143 -35.90 -1.37 -23.75
N SER A 144 -35.73 -1.53 -22.43
CA SER A 144 -36.23 -0.59 -21.41
C SER A 144 -35.11 0.30 -20.87
N ILE A 145 -35.33 1.61 -20.92
CA ILE A 145 -34.42 2.60 -20.34
C ILE A 145 -34.40 2.52 -18.80
N GLU A 146 -35.55 2.23 -18.19
CA GLU A 146 -35.68 2.07 -16.74
C GLU A 146 -34.87 0.87 -16.26
N MET A 147 -34.96 -0.26 -16.97
CA MET A 147 -34.16 -1.44 -16.66
C MET A 147 -32.67 -1.20 -16.88
N ALA A 148 -32.29 -0.44 -17.92
CA ALA A 148 -30.89 -0.06 -18.14
C ALA A 148 -30.36 0.80 -16.98
N LYS A 149 -31.11 1.79 -16.51
CA LYS A 149 -30.73 2.63 -15.35
C LYS A 149 -30.63 1.81 -14.07
N GLN A 150 -31.56 0.88 -13.84
CA GLN A 150 -31.50 -0.03 -12.70
C GLN A 150 -30.25 -0.92 -12.73
N LEU A 151 -29.87 -1.45 -13.90
CA LEU A 151 -28.64 -2.21 -14.06
C LEU A 151 -27.40 -1.34 -13.81
N VAL A 152 -27.42 -0.06 -14.20
CA VAL A 152 -26.34 0.89 -13.88
C VAL A 152 -26.23 1.08 -12.37
N ASP A 153 -27.35 1.34 -11.67
CA ASP A 153 -27.36 1.55 -10.21
C ASP A 153 -26.75 0.35 -9.48
N LEU A 154 -27.16 -0.87 -9.82
CA LEU A 154 -26.65 -2.09 -9.20
C LEU A 154 -25.19 -2.39 -9.55
N ALA A 155 -24.73 -1.97 -10.74
CA ALA A 155 -23.32 -2.09 -11.10
C ALA A 155 -22.45 -1.09 -10.30
N VAL A 156 -22.96 0.13 -10.06
CA VAL A 156 -22.32 1.13 -9.21
C VAL A 156 -22.25 0.66 -7.76
N GLU A 157 -23.33 0.07 -7.23
CA GLU A 157 -23.35 -0.54 -5.89
C GLU A 157 -22.31 -1.65 -5.75
N ALA A 158 -22.05 -2.41 -6.83
CA ALA A 158 -21.00 -3.41 -6.87
C ALA A 158 -19.58 -2.83 -7.03
N ASN A 159 -19.44 -1.51 -7.17
CA ASN A 159 -18.15 -0.80 -7.29
C ASN A 159 -17.33 -1.22 -8.52
N VAL A 160 -17.98 -1.39 -9.67
CA VAL A 160 -17.29 -1.60 -10.96
C VAL A 160 -16.72 -0.29 -11.51
N ASP A 161 -15.64 -0.37 -12.27
CA ASP A 161 -15.04 0.82 -12.91
C ASP A 161 -15.84 1.30 -14.13
N CYS A 162 -16.56 0.39 -14.80
CA CYS A 162 -17.20 0.65 -16.08
C CYS A 162 -18.49 -0.14 -16.29
N VAL A 163 -19.47 0.51 -16.92
CA VAL A 163 -20.65 -0.15 -17.47
C VAL A 163 -20.62 -0.09 -18.99
N LYS A 164 -20.85 -1.23 -19.65
CA LYS A 164 -20.71 -1.36 -21.10
C LYS A 164 -22.04 -1.71 -21.81
N PHE A 165 -22.25 -1.03 -22.93
CA PHE A 165 -23.39 -1.23 -23.84
C PHE A 165 -22.93 -1.59 -25.25
N GLN A 166 -23.89 -1.82 -26.16
CA GLN A 166 -23.62 -2.10 -27.57
C GLN A 166 -24.49 -1.21 -28.47
N MET A 167 -23.92 -0.70 -29.57
CA MET A 167 -24.64 0.12 -30.54
C MET A 167 -24.47 -0.45 -31.95
N ARG A 168 -25.58 -0.60 -32.66
CA ARG A 168 -25.67 -1.16 -34.02
C ARG A 168 -26.59 -0.32 -34.90
N THR A 169 -26.20 -0.08 -36.13
CA THR A 169 -27.13 0.44 -37.14
C THR A 169 -27.60 -0.73 -38.00
N MET A 170 -28.79 -1.25 -37.70
CA MET A 170 -29.32 -2.48 -38.32
C MET A 170 -29.34 -2.44 -39.85
N SER A 171 -29.68 -1.30 -40.45
CA SER A 171 -29.67 -1.10 -41.91
C SER A 171 -28.27 -1.14 -42.51
N SER A 172 -27.24 -0.73 -41.76
CA SER A 172 -25.84 -0.74 -42.19
C SER A 172 -25.24 -2.14 -42.08
N LEU A 173 -25.63 -2.93 -41.08
CA LEU A 173 -25.02 -4.24 -40.78
C LEU A 173 -25.66 -5.40 -41.53
N TYR A 174 -26.98 -5.37 -41.72
CA TYR A 174 -27.75 -6.54 -42.19
C TYR A 174 -28.52 -6.31 -43.51
N GLY A 175 -28.36 -5.14 -44.13
CA GLY A 175 -28.99 -4.78 -45.42
C GLY A 175 -30.54 -4.83 -45.41
N GLU A 176 -31.17 -4.69 -46.57
CA GLU A 176 -32.64 -4.85 -46.71
C GLU A 176 -33.12 -6.32 -46.51
N GLY A 177 -32.19 -7.28 -46.41
CA GLY A 177 -32.46 -8.68 -46.10
C GLY A 177 -33.07 -8.89 -44.71
N GLY A 178 -32.81 -8.00 -43.75
CA GLY A 178 -33.45 -8.04 -42.42
C GLY A 178 -34.97 -7.79 -42.42
N LYS A 179 -35.54 -7.28 -43.54
CA LYS A 179 -37.00 -7.12 -43.70
C LYS A 179 -37.66 -8.26 -44.49
N ASN A 180 -36.86 -9.08 -45.16
CA ASN A 180 -37.29 -10.26 -45.88
C ASN A 180 -36.45 -11.44 -45.37
N THR A 181 -36.88 -12.06 -44.26
CA THR A 181 -36.48 -13.43 -43.93
C THR A 181 -37.03 -14.36 -45.01
N SER A 182 -36.39 -14.34 -46.17
CA SER A 182 -36.53 -15.36 -47.18
C SER A 182 -36.03 -16.65 -46.56
N SER A 183 -36.96 -17.55 -46.28
CA SER A 183 -36.79 -18.97 -45.95
C SER A 183 -35.49 -19.55 -46.55
N GLY A 184 -34.40 -19.54 -45.77
CA GLY A 184 -33.08 -19.95 -46.25
C GLY A 184 -31.85 -19.50 -45.46
N GLU A 185 -31.96 -18.59 -44.48
CA GLU A 185 -30.85 -18.27 -43.56
C GLU A 185 -30.75 -19.29 -42.41
N ASP A 186 -29.56 -19.42 -41.81
CA ASP A 186 -29.36 -20.27 -40.64
C ASP A 186 -30.21 -19.75 -39.46
N LEU A 187 -31.00 -20.63 -38.82
CA LEU A 187 -31.90 -20.35 -37.68
C LEU A 187 -31.29 -19.48 -36.57
N GLY A 188 -29.98 -19.57 -36.35
CA GLY A 188 -29.27 -18.76 -35.34
C GLY A 188 -29.13 -17.28 -35.70
N ALA A 189 -28.98 -16.96 -37.00
CA ALA A 189 -28.92 -15.59 -37.48
C ALA A 189 -30.29 -14.91 -37.37
N GLU A 190 -31.36 -15.60 -37.80
CA GLU A 190 -32.74 -15.10 -37.69
C GLU A 190 -33.13 -14.80 -36.23
N TYR A 191 -32.81 -15.71 -35.30
CA TYR A 191 -33.08 -15.50 -33.87
C TYR A 191 -32.33 -14.29 -33.29
N THR A 192 -31.07 -14.10 -33.68
CA THR A 192 -30.25 -12.98 -33.19
C THR A 192 -30.77 -11.64 -33.73
N LEU A 193 -31.15 -11.60 -35.01
CA LEU A 193 -31.71 -10.40 -35.64
C LEU A 193 -33.04 -9.99 -35.02
N ASP A 194 -33.91 -10.97 -34.71
CA ASP A 194 -35.19 -10.71 -34.03
C ASP A 194 -34.96 -10.08 -32.64
N LEU A 195 -34.09 -10.67 -31.81
CA LEU A 195 -33.76 -10.12 -30.48
C LEU A 195 -33.20 -8.70 -30.56
N LEU A 196 -32.26 -8.46 -31.48
CA LEU A 196 -31.67 -7.13 -31.67
C LEU A 196 -32.72 -6.11 -32.08
N SER A 197 -33.64 -6.47 -33.00
CA SER A 197 -34.69 -5.57 -33.44
C SER A 197 -35.68 -5.17 -32.33
N ARG A 198 -35.89 -6.05 -31.34
CA ARG A 198 -36.83 -5.83 -30.23
C ARG A 198 -36.20 -5.11 -29.04
N PHE A 199 -34.95 -5.42 -28.71
CA PHE A 199 -34.36 -5.00 -27.45
C PHE A 199 -33.30 -3.92 -27.58
N GLN A 200 -32.93 -3.53 -28.81
CA GLN A 200 -32.03 -2.41 -29.00
C GLN A 200 -32.72 -1.09 -28.70
N LEU A 201 -32.10 -0.28 -27.83
CA LEU A 201 -32.53 1.08 -27.53
C LEU A 201 -32.24 2.03 -28.69
N LYS A 202 -32.99 3.13 -28.77
CA LYS A 202 -32.69 4.21 -29.71
C LYS A 202 -31.40 4.92 -29.33
N ASP A 203 -30.81 5.61 -30.31
CA ASP A 203 -29.56 6.35 -30.11
C ASP A 203 -29.70 7.39 -28.99
N GLU A 204 -30.82 8.13 -28.94
CA GLU A 204 -31.07 9.13 -27.90
C GLU A 204 -31.25 8.52 -26.51
N GLU A 205 -31.87 7.34 -26.42
CA GLU A 205 -32.07 6.61 -25.16
C GLU A 205 -30.72 6.08 -24.63
N LEU A 206 -29.83 5.61 -25.51
CA LEU A 206 -28.46 5.23 -25.14
C LEU A 206 -27.65 6.44 -24.66
N TYR A 207 -27.77 7.60 -25.31
CA TYR A 207 -27.10 8.82 -24.83
C TYR A 207 -27.61 9.24 -23.45
N GLU A 208 -28.91 9.16 -23.20
CA GLU A 208 -29.49 9.42 -21.87
C GLU A 208 -28.92 8.48 -20.81
N ILE A 209 -28.71 7.20 -21.14
CA ILE A 209 -28.10 6.23 -20.22
C ILE A 209 -26.61 6.55 -19.99
N PHE A 210 -25.87 6.99 -21.01
CA PHE A 210 -24.48 7.38 -20.84
C PHE A 210 -24.34 8.63 -19.95
N ASP A 211 -25.24 9.60 -20.10
CA ASP A 211 -25.31 10.77 -19.21
C ASP A 211 -25.68 10.34 -17.78
N TYR A 212 -26.57 9.35 -17.64
CA TYR A 212 -26.91 8.76 -16.34
C TYR A 212 -25.69 8.09 -15.69
N CYS A 213 -24.92 7.26 -16.42
CA CYS A 213 -23.69 6.65 -15.93
C CYS A 213 -22.70 7.71 -15.39
N LYS A 214 -22.47 8.78 -16.17
CA LYS A 214 -21.62 9.90 -15.75
C LYS A 214 -22.14 10.58 -14.48
N SER A 215 -23.47 10.75 -14.34
CA SER A 215 -24.08 11.33 -13.14
C SER A 215 -23.93 10.46 -11.89
N GLN A 216 -23.82 9.14 -12.07
CA GLN A 216 -23.54 8.16 -11.00
C GLN A 216 -22.04 7.96 -10.75
N GLY A 217 -21.16 8.64 -11.50
CA GLY A 217 -19.71 8.53 -11.34
C GLY A 217 -19.09 7.25 -11.91
N VAL A 218 -19.77 6.55 -12.84
CA VAL A 218 -19.24 5.36 -13.51
C VAL A 218 -19.02 5.61 -15.00
N THR A 219 -17.91 5.11 -15.55
CA THR A 219 -17.56 5.33 -16.95
C THR A 219 -18.45 4.49 -17.89
N PRO A 220 -19.21 5.11 -18.81
CA PRO A 220 -19.90 4.38 -19.87
C PRO A 220 -18.91 4.02 -20.99
N LEU A 221 -18.89 2.75 -21.39
CA LEU A 221 -18.30 2.33 -22.65
C LEU A 221 -19.37 1.73 -23.58
N CYS A 222 -19.09 1.75 -24.87
CA CYS A 222 -19.96 1.11 -25.85
C CYS A 222 -19.14 0.40 -26.92
N THR A 223 -19.69 -0.71 -27.42
CA THR A 223 -19.17 -1.43 -28.58
C THR A 223 -19.86 -0.92 -29.85
N PRO A 224 -19.18 -0.15 -30.72
CA PRO A 224 -19.67 0.12 -32.07
C PRO A 224 -19.52 -1.14 -32.91
N TRP A 225 -20.60 -1.57 -33.56
CA TRP A 225 -20.58 -2.71 -34.48
C TRP A 225 -20.38 -2.30 -35.95
N ASP A 226 -20.49 -1.02 -36.25
CA ASP A 226 -20.37 -0.48 -37.60
C ASP A 226 -19.87 0.98 -37.59
N MET A 227 -19.57 1.50 -38.78
CA MET A 227 -19.02 2.85 -38.95
C MET A 227 -20.00 3.97 -38.56
N ASP A 228 -21.31 3.75 -38.72
CA ASP A 228 -22.33 4.73 -38.34
C ASP A 228 -22.46 4.79 -36.82
N SER A 229 -22.50 3.62 -36.16
CA SER A 229 -22.43 3.51 -34.70
C SER A 229 -21.17 4.17 -34.14
N LEU A 230 -20.00 3.96 -34.76
CA LEU A 230 -18.77 4.64 -34.35
C LEU A 230 -18.89 6.17 -34.48
N ALA A 231 -19.40 6.68 -35.60
CA ALA A 231 -19.55 8.12 -35.84
C ALA A 231 -20.48 8.77 -34.80
N LYS A 232 -21.60 8.10 -34.48
CA LYS A 232 -22.55 8.50 -33.43
C LYS A 232 -21.90 8.58 -32.05
N LEU A 233 -21.20 7.52 -31.65
CA LEU A 233 -20.50 7.46 -30.36
C LEU A 233 -19.35 8.46 -30.26
N GLU A 234 -18.67 8.75 -31.37
CA GLU A 234 -17.65 9.80 -31.40
C GLU A 234 -18.26 11.20 -31.31
N HIS A 235 -19.40 11.44 -31.96
CA HIS A 235 -20.14 12.68 -31.83
C HIS A 235 -20.59 12.93 -30.38
N TYR A 236 -21.05 11.88 -29.68
CA TYR A 236 -21.36 11.94 -28.25
C TYR A 236 -20.10 12.19 -27.39
N GLY A 237 -18.95 11.66 -27.80
CA GLY A 237 -17.67 11.88 -27.12
C GLY A 237 -17.32 10.82 -26.08
N LEU A 238 -17.53 9.52 -26.36
CA LEU A 238 -17.11 8.44 -25.46
C LEU A 238 -15.60 8.48 -25.14
N PRO A 239 -15.15 8.10 -23.93
CA PRO A 239 -13.75 8.18 -23.54
C PRO A 239 -12.86 7.06 -24.13
N GLY A 240 -13.47 5.98 -24.61
CA GLY A 240 -12.81 4.83 -25.22
C GLY A 240 -13.82 3.90 -25.87
N TYR A 241 -13.32 2.81 -26.49
CA TYR A 241 -14.19 1.87 -27.21
C TYR A 241 -13.89 0.42 -26.85
N LYS A 242 -14.93 -0.41 -26.85
CA LYS A 242 -14.76 -1.86 -26.87
C LYS A 242 -14.90 -2.36 -28.30
N VAL A 243 -13.99 -3.23 -28.74
CA VAL A 243 -14.12 -3.96 -30.01
C VAL A 243 -14.55 -5.39 -29.72
N ALA A 244 -15.65 -5.83 -30.35
CA ALA A 244 -16.16 -7.19 -30.25
C ALA A 244 -15.20 -8.19 -30.90
N SER A 245 -15.24 -9.44 -30.44
CA SER A 245 -14.49 -10.55 -31.07
C SER A 245 -14.80 -10.69 -32.57
N ALA A 246 -16.04 -10.39 -32.98
CA ALA A 246 -16.47 -10.45 -34.39
C ALA A 246 -15.78 -9.40 -35.28
N ASP A 247 -15.37 -8.26 -34.71
CA ASP A 247 -14.74 -7.15 -35.43
C ASP A 247 -13.23 -7.11 -35.26
N PHE A 248 -12.64 -8.11 -34.59
CA PHE A 248 -11.20 -8.14 -34.34
C PHE A 248 -10.34 -8.23 -35.61
N THR A 249 -10.90 -8.74 -36.71
CA THR A 249 -10.27 -8.76 -38.04
C THR A 249 -10.82 -7.68 -38.97
N ASN A 250 -11.77 -6.86 -38.51
CA ASN A 250 -12.37 -5.77 -39.28
C ASN A 250 -11.45 -4.54 -39.31
N TYR A 251 -10.44 -4.57 -40.19
CA TYR A 251 -9.40 -3.53 -40.22
C TYR A 251 -9.93 -2.13 -40.58
N GLN A 252 -11.06 -2.05 -41.29
CA GLN A 252 -11.70 -0.75 -41.58
C GLN A 252 -12.21 -0.10 -40.30
N LEU A 253 -12.94 -0.85 -39.47
CA LEU A 253 -13.44 -0.36 -38.19
C LEU A 253 -12.28 -0.09 -37.22
N LEU A 254 -11.32 -1.01 -37.10
CA LEU A 254 -10.15 -0.83 -36.24
C LEU A 254 -9.32 0.42 -36.61
N GLU A 255 -9.15 0.68 -37.92
CA GLU A 255 -8.48 1.90 -38.39
C GLU A 255 -9.24 3.16 -37.99
N ALA A 256 -10.56 3.15 -38.16
CA ALA A 256 -11.41 4.28 -37.82
C ALA A 256 -11.38 4.57 -36.31
N ILE A 257 -11.48 3.54 -35.47
CA ILE A 257 -11.36 3.68 -34.01
C ILE A 257 -9.97 4.21 -33.66
N ALA A 258 -8.90 3.65 -34.23
CA ALA A 258 -7.53 4.11 -33.97
C ALA A 258 -7.31 5.58 -34.36
N ALA A 259 -7.96 6.05 -35.43
CA ALA A 259 -7.87 7.43 -35.91
C ALA A 259 -8.52 8.45 -34.95
N THR A 260 -9.43 8.03 -34.06
CA THR A 260 -9.97 8.90 -32.99
C THR A 260 -8.92 9.27 -31.94
N GLY A 261 -7.82 8.49 -31.86
CA GLY A 261 -6.79 8.63 -30.82
C GLY A 261 -7.20 8.12 -29.44
N LYS A 262 -8.41 7.56 -29.30
CA LYS A 262 -8.95 7.03 -28.05
C LYS A 262 -8.52 5.57 -27.83
N PRO A 263 -8.41 5.11 -26.58
CA PRO A 263 -8.08 3.74 -26.25
C PRO A 263 -9.17 2.76 -26.69
N MET A 264 -8.75 1.53 -27.03
CA MET A 264 -9.67 0.45 -27.37
C MET A 264 -9.39 -0.86 -26.62
N ILE A 265 -10.45 -1.57 -26.24
CA ILE A 265 -10.38 -2.86 -25.56
C ILE A 265 -10.89 -3.94 -26.51
N CYS A 266 -10.01 -4.80 -27.03
CA CYS A 266 -10.32 -5.72 -28.12
C CYS A 266 -10.41 -7.16 -27.64
N SER A 267 -11.57 -7.80 -27.78
CA SER A 267 -11.68 -9.24 -27.49
C SER A 267 -11.13 -10.05 -28.66
N THR A 268 -10.43 -11.15 -28.36
CA THR A 268 -9.76 -11.99 -29.38
C THR A 268 -10.48 -13.33 -29.61
N GLY A 269 -11.74 -13.45 -29.17
CA GLY A 269 -12.52 -14.66 -29.43
C GLY A 269 -12.70 -14.90 -30.92
N MET A 270 -12.93 -16.16 -31.31
CA MET A 270 -13.10 -16.58 -32.72
C MET A 270 -11.88 -16.36 -33.64
N SER A 271 -10.78 -15.80 -33.13
CA SER A 271 -9.59 -15.46 -33.92
C SER A 271 -8.53 -16.55 -33.84
N THR A 272 -7.93 -16.87 -34.97
CA THR A 272 -6.75 -17.74 -35.04
C THR A 272 -5.48 -17.01 -34.60
N GLU A 273 -4.43 -17.77 -34.32
CA GLU A 273 -3.14 -17.21 -33.91
C GLU A 273 -2.53 -16.26 -34.95
N ASP A 274 -2.68 -16.57 -36.24
CA ASP A 274 -2.19 -15.74 -37.34
C ASP A 274 -2.97 -14.41 -37.43
N GLU A 275 -4.29 -14.46 -37.26
CA GLU A 275 -5.13 -13.25 -37.21
C GLU A 275 -4.77 -12.37 -36.02
N ILE A 276 -4.56 -12.96 -34.84
CA ILE A 276 -4.08 -12.23 -33.65
C ILE A 276 -2.76 -11.53 -33.92
N ASN A 277 -1.77 -12.24 -34.46
CA ASN A 277 -0.47 -11.64 -34.77
C ASN A 277 -0.59 -10.50 -35.79
N LYS A 278 -1.38 -10.68 -36.86
CA LYS A 278 -1.57 -9.66 -37.90
C LYS A 278 -2.31 -8.43 -37.38
N THR A 279 -3.36 -8.62 -36.58
CA THR A 279 -4.12 -7.51 -35.98
C THR A 279 -3.26 -6.74 -34.98
N VAL A 280 -2.46 -7.43 -34.15
CA VAL A 280 -1.52 -6.76 -33.24
C VAL A 280 -0.53 -5.89 -34.01
N GLN A 281 0.09 -6.43 -35.06
CA GLN A 281 1.02 -5.67 -35.90
C GLN A 281 0.31 -4.48 -36.58
N PHE A 282 -0.94 -4.66 -37.02
CA PHE A 282 -1.74 -3.60 -37.60
C PHE A 282 -1.99 -2.45 -36.61
N LEU A 283 -2.48 -2.76 -35.41
CA LEU A 283 -2.75 -1.76 -34.36
C LEU A 283 -1.47 -1.05 -33.92
N GLN A 284 -0.36 -1.77 -33.79
CA GLN A 284 0.97 -1.19 -33.50
C GLN A 284 1.43 -0.22 -34.59
N ARG A 285 1.27 -0.57 -35.89
CA ARG A 285 1.60 0.35 -37.00
C ARG A 285 0.73 1.61 -36.98
N LYS A 286 -0.54 1.49 -36.58
CA LYS A 286 -1.45 2.63 -36.40
C LYS A 286 -1.18 3.42 -35.12
N LYS A 287 -0.28 2.95 -34.25
CA LYS A 287 0.01 3.53 -32.93
C LYS A 287 -1.25 3.65 -32.06
N ALA A 288 -2.17 2.70 -32.21
CA ALA A 288 -3.37 2.64 -31.38
C ALA A 288 -3.00 2.32 -29.92
N ALA A 289 -3.73 2.91 -28.97
CA ALA A 289 -3.71 2.47 -27.58
C ALA A 289 -4.73 1.32 -27.43
N PHE A 290 -4.28 0.10 -27.13
CA PHE A 290 -5.17 -1.04 -27.05
C PHE A 290 -4.81 -2.04 -25.94
N ILE A 291 -5.84 -2.72 -25.43
CA ILE A 291 -5.75 -3.88 -24.51
C ILE A 291 -6.42 -5.07 -25.20
N LEU A 292 -5.77 -6.23 -25.19
CA LEU A 292 -6.39 -7.46 -25.70
C LEU A 292 -7.06 -8.26 -24.58
N LEU A 293 -8.30 -8.69 -24.79
CA LEU A 293 -8.99 -9.58 -23.88
C LEU A 293 -8.96 -11.01 -24.42
N HIS A 294 -8.42 -11.93 -23.62
CA HIS A 294 -8.63 -13.35 -23.83
C HIS A 294 -10.12 -13.65 -23.68
N CYS A 295 -10.70 -14.36 -24.64
CA CYS A 295 -12.13 -14.58 -24.74
C CYS A 295 -12.42 -15.89 -25.49
N ASN A 296 -13.37 -16.67 -24.97
CA ASN A 296 -14.02 -17.73 -25.74
C ASN A 296 -15.46 -17.27 -26.04
N SER A 297 -15.85 -17.20 -27.31
CA SER A 297 -17.15 -16.68 -27.75
C SER A 297 -18.23 -17.76 -27.81
N THR A 298 -18.33 -18.58 -26.75
CA THR A 298 -19.42 -19.55 -26.56
C THR A 298 -20.23 -19.21 -25.32
N TYR A 299 -21.56 -19.33 -25.40
CA TYR A 299 -22.48 -18.77 -24.39
C TYR A 299 -23.45 -19.85 -23.88
N PRO A 300 -23.19 -20.49 -22.72
CA PRO A 300 -22.00 -20.37 -21.86
C PRO A 300 -20.79 -21.17 -22.35
N THR A 301 -19.59 -20.68 -22.06
CA THR A 301 -18.33 -21.37 -22.34
C THR A 301 -18.14 -22.54 -21.37
N PRO A 302 -17.94 -23.78 -21.84
CA PRO A 302 -17.53 -24.89 -20.98
C PRO A 302 -16.13 -24.65 -20.41
N PHE A 303 -15.90 -24.94 -19.13
CA PHE A 303 -14.62 -24.65 -18.46
C PHE A 303 -13.39 -25.24 -19.19
N LYS A 304 -13.52 -26.43 -19.79
CA LYS A 304 -12.46 -27.08 -20.58
C LYS A 304 -12.02 -26.27 -21.81
N ASP A 305 -12.87 -25.41 -22.32
CA ASP A 305 -12.66 -24.66 -23.57
C ASP A 305 -12.19 -23.22 -23.29
N VAL A 306 -12.13 -22.79 -22.03
CA VAL A 306 -11.68 -21.42 -21.66
C VAL A 306 -10.21 -21.20 -22.03
N ASN A 307 -9.33 -22.16 -21.73
CA ASN A 307 -7.89 -22.06 -22.02
C ASN A 307 -7.16 -20.84 -21.40
N LEU A 308 -7.30 -20.62 -20.08
CA LEU A 308 -6.63 -19.50 -19.37
C LEU A 308 -5.09 -19.48 -19.53
N LYS A 309 -4.46 -20.64 -19.80
CA LYS A 309 -3.01 -20.72 -20.06
C LYS A 309 -2.57 -19.93 -21.30
N TYR A 310 -3.49 -19.52 -22.16
CA TYR A 310 -3.19 -18.66 -23.29
C TYR A 310 -3.00 -17.18 -22.90
N LEU A 311 -3.46 -16.75 -21.72
CA LEU A 311 -3.40 -15.34 -21.29
C LEU A 311 -1.95 -14.80 -21.19
N PRO A 312 -0.97 -15.54 -20.63
CA PRO A 312 0.44 -15.14 -20.69
C PRO A 312 1.01 -15.12 -22.13
N THR A 313 0.54 -16.01 -23.01
CA THR A 313 0.92 -16.01 -24.43
C THR A 313 0.37 -14.79 -25.15
N LEU A 314 -0.87 -14.39 -24.86
CA LEU A 314 -1.48 -13.18 -25.40
C LEU A 314 -0.71 -11.93 -24.95
N LYS A 315 -0.28 -11.92 -23.68
CA LYS A 315 0.54 -10.83 -23.10
C LYS A 315 1.88 -10.67 -23.82
N SER A 316 2.56 -11.79 -24.14
CA SER A 316 3.86 -11.74 -24.81
C SER A 316 3.78 -11.22 -26.25
N LYS A 317 2.62 -11.34 -26.92
CA LYS A 317 2.41 -10.83 -28.28
C LYS A 317 2.33 -9.32 -28.36
N THR A 318 1.70 -8.69 -27.37
CA THR A 318 1.53 -7.24 -27.34
C THR A 318 2.68 -6.54 -26.61
N ASN A 319 3.48 -7.29 -25.83
CA ASN A 319 4.40 -6.77 -24.84
C ASN A 319 3.74 -5.73 -23.92
N GLY A 320 2.44 -5.91 -23.67
CA GLY A 320 1.58 -4.91 -23.05
C GLY A 320 0.50 -5.48 -22.16
N LEU A 321 -0.57 -4.72 -22.00
CA LEU A 321 -1.68 -5.05 -21.12
C LEU A 321 -2.60 -6.08 -21.78
N VAL A 322 -3.11 -6.98 -20.95
CA VAL A 322 -4.11 -7.98 -21.35
C VAL A 322 -5.20 -8.05 -20.31
N GLY A 323 -6.36 -8.53 -20.73
CA GLY A 323 -7.48 -8.78 -19.84
C GLY A 323 -8.21 -10.07 -20.19
N TYR A 324 -9.38 -10.23 -19.61
CA TYR A 324 -10.24 -11.39 -19.77
C TYR A 324 -11.70 -10.96 -19.95
N SER A 325 -12.37 -11.48 -20.98
CA SER A 325 -13.80 -11.34 -21.21
C SER A 325 -14.43 -12.73 -21.11
N GLY A 326 -15.22 -12.94 -20.06
CA GLY A 326 -15.66 -14.27 -19.63
C GLY A 326 -17.13 -14.57 -19.94
N HIS A 327 -17.38 -15.68 -20.65
CA HIS A 327 -18.75 -16.19 -20.94
C HIS A 327 -19.03 -17.55 -20.27
N GLU A 328 -18.17 -17.98 -19.36
CA GLU A 328 -18.34 -19.14 -18.50
C GLU A 328 -19.31 -18.87 -17.35
N ARG A 329 -19.80 -19.94 -16.72
CA ARG A 329 -20.71 -19.86 -15.56
C ARG A 329 -19.95 -19.46 -14.30
N GLY A 330 -20.53 -18.56 -13.50
CA GLY A 330 -19.90 -18.03 -12.28
C GLY A 330 -18.67 -17.17 -12.60
N TRP A 331 -17.82 -16.93 -11.60
CA TRP A 331 -16.66 -16.03 -11.71
C TRP A 331 -15.33 -16.61 -11.19
N ALA A 332 -15.28 -17.90 -10.80
CA ALA A 332 -14.04 -18.53 -10.33
C ALA A 332 -12.92 -18.48 -11.38
N VAL A 333 -13.27 -18.63 -12.66
CA VAL A 333 -12.34 -18.51 -13.79
C VAL A 333 -11.89 -17.06 -13.99
N THR A 334 -12.80 -16.10 -13.79
CA THR A 334 -12.48 -14.67 -13.80
C THR A 334 -11.42 -14.30 -12.76
N ILE A 335 -11.57 -14.77 -11.52
CA ILE A 335 -10.57 -14.57 -10.45
C ILE A 335 -9.22 -15.18 -10.86
N ALA A 336 -9.22 -16.41 -11.39
CA ALA A 336 -8.00 -17.06 -11.84
C ALA A 336 -7.31 -16.28 -12.97
N ALA A 337 -8.06 -15.61 -13.85
CA ALA A 337 -7.49 -14.78 -14.92
C ALA A 337 -6.71 -13.58 -14.36
N VAL A 338 -7.19 -12.94 -13.28
CA VAL A 338 -6.49 -11.84 -12.60
C VAL A 338 -5.11 -12.30 -12.12
N THR A 339 -5.03 -13.47 -11.48
CA THR A 339 -3.74 -14.05 -11.00
C THR A 339 -2.74 -14.35 -12.12
N LEU A 340 -3.22 -14.49 -13.37
CA LEU A 340 -2.41 -14.70 -14.57
C LEU A 340 -2.02 -13.39 -15.27
N GLY A 341 -2.37 -12.25 -14.68
CA GLY A 341 -1.99 -10.91 -15.14
C GLY A 341 -3.01 -10.22 -16.03
N ALA A 342 -4.28 -10.63 -15.98
CA ALA A 342 -5.38 -9.89 -16.59
C ALA A 342 -5.67 -8.61 -15.77
N CYS A 343 -5.47 -7.43 -16.35
CA CYS A 343 -5.72 -6.14 -15.69
C CYS A 343 -7.05 -5.49 -16.12
N VAL A 344 -7.78 -6.12 -17.03
CA VAL A 344 -9.15 -5.74 -17.43
C VAL A 344 -10.00 -6.98 -17.36
N ILE A 345 -11.15 -6.88 -16.70
CA ILE A 345 -12.10 -7.97 -16.53
C ILE A 345 -13.45 -7.54 -17.06
N GLU A 346 -14.04 -8.33 -17.96
CA GLU A 346 -15.37 -8.09 -18.50
C GLU A 346 -16.28 -9.30 -18.22
N LYS A 347 -17.46 -9.02 -17.64
CA LYS A 347 -18.47 -10.03 -17.35
C LYS A 347 -19.86 -9.48 -17.63
N HIS A 348 -20.73 -10.29 -18.24
CA HIS A 348 -22.12 -9.90 -18.47
C HIS A 348 -22.89 -9.77 -17.15
N PHE A 349 -23.86 -8.86 -17.11
CA PHE A 349 -24.64 -8.53 -15.93
C PHE A 349 -26.15 -8.46 -16.21
N THR A 350 -26.98 -9.03 -15.35
CA THR A 350 -28.44 -9.10 -15.51
C THR A 350 -29.19 -9.03 -14.18
N LEU A 351 -30.47 -8.65 -14.22
CA LEU A 351 -31.41 -8.79 -13.10
C LEU A 351 -31.95 -10.22 -12.95
N ASP A 352 -32.12 -10.92 -14.07
CA ASP A 352 -32.65 -12.28 -14.11
C ASP A 352 -32.05 -13.06 -15.29
N ARG A 353 -31.68 -14.32 -15.06
CA ARG A 353 -31.10 -15.23 -16.06
C ARG A 353 -32.16 -15.90 -16.94
N ASN A 354 -33.42 -15.83 -16.54
CA ASN A 354 -34.55 -16.44 -17.25
C ASN A 354 -35.17 -15.51 -18.31
N LEU A 355 -34.72 -14.26 -18.37
CA LEU A 355 -35.14 -13.31 -19.40
C LEU A 355 -34.68 -13.74 -20.79
N GLU A 356 -35.36 -13.23 -21.80
CA GLU A 356 -35.16 -13.65 -23.18
C GLU A 356 -33.84 -13.15 -23.75
N GLY A 357 -32.95 -14.06 -24.13
CA GLY A 357 -31.66 -13.73 -24.74
C GLY A 357 -30.57 -14.67 -24.26
N ASN A 358 -29.57 -14.92 -25.11
CA ASN A 358 -28.49 -15.86 -24.75
C ASN A 358 -27.55 -15.29 -23.68
N ASP A 359 -27.39 -13.97 -23.64
CA ASP A 359 -26.46 -13.29 -22.72
C ASP A 359 -26.91 -13.39 -21.27
N HIS A 360 -28.22 -13.42 -21.00
CA HIS A 360 -28.77 -13.61 -19.66
C HIS A 360 -28.26 -14.91 -18.99
N LYS A 361 -28.00 -15.97 -19.76
CA LYS A 361 -27.53 -17.27 -19.23
C LYS A 361 -26.08 -17.25 -18.75
N VAL A 362 -25.26 -16.33 -19.28
CA VAL A 362 -23.85 -16.16 -18.90
C VAL A 362 -23.63 -15.03 -17.92
N SER A 363 -24.67 -14.22 -17.69
CA SER A 363 -24.63 -13.03 -16.86
C SER A 363 -24.58 -13.36 -15.37
N LEU A 364 -23.94 -12.49 -14.60
CA LEU A 364 -24.01 -12.45 -13.15
C LEU A 364 -25.29 -11.71 -12.70
N LEU A 365 -25.83 -12.15 -11.57
CA LEU A 365 -26.86 -11.45 -10.81
C LEU A 365 -26.23 -10.37 -9.89
N PRO A 366 -27.01 -9.44 -9.32
CA PRO A 366 -26.48 -8.34 -8.48
C PRO A 366 -25.53 -8.79 -7.36
N ASP A 367 -25.97 -9.71 -6.50
CA ASP A 367 -25.16 -10.22 -5.39
C ASP A 367 -23.89 -10.96 -5.86
N GLU A 368 -23.95 -11.59 -7.03
CA GLU A 368 -22.81 -12.30 -7.62
C GLU A 368 -21.80 -11.33 -8.24
N LEU A 369 -22.24 -10.19 -8.79
CA LEU A 369 -21.35 -9.13 -9.26
C LEU A 369 -20.59 -8.53 -8.07
N VAL A 370 -21.29 -8.20 -6.98
CA VAL A 370 -20.68 -7.73 -5.73
C VAL A 370 -19.65 -8.74 -5.21
N SER A 371 -20.03 -10.03 -5.18
CA SER A 371 -19.14 -11.11 -4.73
C SER A 371 -17.89 -11.21 -5.62
N MET A 372 -18.05 -11.13 -6.95
CA MET A 372 -16.91 -11.16 -7.87
C MET A 372 -15.96 -9.99 -7.65
N VAL A 373 -16.48 -8.77 -7.48
CA VAL A 373 -15.65 -7.59 -7.24
C VAL A 373 -14.86 -7.73 -5.94
N ASN A 374 -15.53 -8.11 -4.85
CA ASN A 374 -14.89 -8.31 -3.54
C ASN A 374 -13.82 -9.41 -3.59
N ASP A 375 -14.12 -10.55 -4.22
CA ASP A 375 -13.18 -11.66 -4.36
C ASP A 375 -11.95 -11.26 -5.20
N ILE A 376 -12.13 -10.49 -6.28
CA ILE A 376 -11.02 -9.97 -7.09
C ILE A 376 -10.14 -9.06 -6.23
N ARG A 377 -10.71 -8.11 -5.48
CA ARG A 377 -9.94 -7.17 -4.66
C ARG A 377 -9.19 -7.89 -3.54
N ALA A 378 -9.81 -8.85 -2.86
CA ALA A 378 -9.17 -9.66 -1.83
C ALA A 378 -7.99 -10.47 -2.40
N VAL A 379 -8.14 -11.03 -3.62
CA VAL A 379 -7.06 -11.75 -4.28
C VAL A 379 -5.93 -10.81 -4.68
N GLU A 380 -6.23 -9.64 -5.25
CA GLU A 380 -5.22 -8.64 -5.61
C GLU A 380 -4.39 -8.19 -4.40
N GLU A 381 -5.04 -7.93 -3.26
CA GLU A 381 -4.37 -7.62 -1.99
C GLU A 381 -3.49 -8.80 -1.53
N SER A 382 -3.98 -10.03 -1.66
CA SER A 382 -3.27 -11.24 -1.25
C SER A 382 -2.09 -11.62 -2.14
N MET A 383 -2.01 -11.11 -3.39
CA MET A 383 -0.93 -11.44 -4.31
C MET A 383 0.45 -10.95 -3.82
N GLY A 384 0.47 -9.90 -2.97
CA GLY A 384 1.67 -9.39 -2.36
C GLY A 384 2.74 -8.98 -3.38
N ARG A 385 4.02 -9.23 -3.04
CA ARG A 385 5.18 -8.82 -3.82
C ARG A 385 6.09 -10.01 -4.11
N SER A 386 6.94 -9.88 -5.12
CA SER A 386 7.90 -10.92 -5.55
C SER A 386 9.33 -10.68 -5.03
N ASP A 387 9.48 -9.82 -4.03
CA ASP A 387 10.73 -9.53 -3.34
C ASP A 387 11.08 -10.60 -2.29
N ALA A 388 12.15 -10.36 -1.53
CA ALA A 388 12.60 -11.29 -0.51
C ALA A 388 11.52 -11.46 0.57
N ARG A 389 11.36 -12.69 1.07
CA ARG A 389 10.41 -12.97 2.14
C ARG A 389 10.80 -12.20 3.41
N GLU A 390 9.87 -11.42 3.92
CA GLU A 390 9.92 -10.79 5.23
C GLU A 390 8.97 -11.54 6.19
N LEU A 391 9.23 -11.47 7.49
CA LEU A 391 8.30 -11.99 8.50
C LEU A 391 7.36 -10.87 8.92
N THR A 392 6.07 -11.17 8.96
CA THR A 392 5.09 -10.20 9.48
C THR A 392 5.23 -10.05 11.00
N GLN A 393 4.72 -8.95 11.55
CA GLN A 393 4.69 -8.72 13.00
C GLN A 393 3.98 -9.88 13.73
N GLY A 394 2.84 -10.34 13.21
CA GLY A 394 2.14 -11.52 13.72
C GLY A 394 2.97 -12.81 13.69
N GLU A 395 3.75 -13.04 12.63
CA GLU A 395 4.71 -14.15 12.58
C GLU A 395 5.83 -14.01 13.61
N LEU A 396 6.36 -12.80 13.84
CA LEU A 396 7.42 -12.54 14.83
C LEU A 396 6.96 -12.83 16.26
N ILE A 397 5.74 -12.43 16.63
CA ILE A 397 5.13 -12.73 17.94
C ILE A 397 5.01 -14.24 18.14
N ASN A 398 4.48 -14.95 17.14
CA ASN A 398 4.37 -16.41 17.18
C ASN A 398 5.73 -17.09 17.22
N ARG A 399 6.71 -16.59 16.46
CA ARG A 399 8.08 -17.10 16.46
C ARG A 399 8.70 -16.97 17.84
N GLU A 400 8.50 -15.86 18.53
CA GLU A 400 8.99 -15.67 19.89
C GLU A 400 8.46 -16.76 20.83
N VAL A 401 7.15 -17.02 20.82
CA VAL A 401 6.54 -17.97 21.75
C VAL A 401 6.86 -19.43 21.40
N LEU A 402 6.78 -19.78 20.12
CA LEU A 402 6.76 -21.17 19.66
C LEU A 402 8.13 -21.66 19.16
N ALA A 403 8.96 -20.78 18.61
CA ALA A 403 10.26 -21.18 18.07
C ALA A 403 11.26 -21.52 19.17
N LYS A 404 12.49 -21.77 18.75
CA LYS A 404 13.59 -22.21 19.62
C LYS A 404 14.76 -21.26 19.46
N SER A 405 15.62 -21.25 20.46
CA SER A 405 16.85 -20.48 20.51
C SER A 405 18.01 -21.38 20.90
N VAL A 406 19.22 -20.97 20.55
CA VAL A 406 20.44 -21.53 21.11
C VAL A 406 20.61 -21.02 22.54
N ALA A 407 20.88 -21.93 23.48
CA ALA A 407 21.10 -21.62 24.88
C ALA A 407 22.32 -22.36 25.42
N ALA A 408 22.90 -21.85 26.51
CA ALA A 408 24.02 -22.48 27.17
C ALA A 408 23.56 -23.75 27.93
N LYS A 409 24.28 -24.85 27.75
CA LYS A 409 24.05 -26.13 28.46
C LYS A 409 24.71 -26.17 29.83
N ARG A 410 25.65 -25.27 30.09
CA ARG A 410 26.37 -25.07 31.35
C ARG A 410 26.82 -23.61 31.42
N ASN A 411 27.33 -23.18 32.56
CA ASN A 411 28.00 -21.88 32.67
C ASN A 411 29.22 -21.83 31.73
N ILE A 412 29.39 -20.71 31.02
CA ILE A 412 30.50 -20.40 30.12
C ILE A 412 31.07 -19.04 30.55
N GLN A 413 32.39 -18.96 30.76
CA GLN A 413 33.02 -17.73 31.19
C GLN A 413 33.45 -16.89 29.98
N LYS A 414 33.49 -15.57 30.17
CA LYS A 414 34.10 -14.66 29.20
C LYS A 414 35.54 -15.10 28.89
N GLY A 415 35.87 -15.22 27.61
CA GLY A 415 37.16 -15.69 27.11
C GLY A 415 37.22 -17.19 26.82
N ASP A 416 36.23 -17.98 27.24
CA ASP A 416 36.17 -19.41 26.91
C ASP A 416 35.89 -19.63 25.42
N LEU A 417 36.46 -20.71 24.85
CA LEU A 417 36.10 -21.18 23.52
C LEU A 417 34.78 -21.97 23.59
N ILE A 418 33.75 -21.52 22.87
CA ILE A 418 32.45 -22.18 22.83
C ILE A 418 32.55 -23.44 21.96
N SER A 419 32.08 -24.58 22.46
CA SER A 419 32.03 -25.83 21.69
C SER A 419 30.61 -26.40 21.62
N ALA A 420 30.37 -27.33 20.70
CA ALA A 420 29.04 -27.92 20.50
C ALA A 420 28.44 -28.55 21.78
N LYS A 421 29.28 -29.05 22.70
CA LYS A 421 28.84 -29.66 23.97
C LYS A 421 28.35 -28.64 24.99
N ASP A 422 28.67 -27.36 24.79
CA ASP A 422 28.33 -26.25 25.67
C ASP A 422 26.98 -25.62 25.32
N LEU A 423 26.35 -26.06 24.23
CA LEU A 423 25.15 -25.49 23.65
C LEU A 423 24.00 -26.50 23.65
N LEU A 424 22.77 -26.01 23.73
CA LEU A 424 21.54 -26.76 23.54
C LEU A 424 20.49 -25.89 22.84
N ILE A 425 19.42 -26.52 22.36
CA ILE A 425 18.29 -25.85 21.72
C ILE A 425 17.08 -25.93 22.65
N LYS A 426 16.48 -24.78 23.00
CA LYS A 426 15.27 -24.71 23.85
C LYS A 426 14.37 -23.55 23.43
N GLY A 427 13.09 -23.63 23.79
CA GLY A 427 12.18 -22.48 23.70
C GLY A 427 12.38 -21.52 24.87
N PRO A 428 11.90 -20.26 24.77
CA PRO A 428 11.23 -19.64 23.62
C PRO A 428 12.20 -19.22 22.50
N GLY A 429 11.68 -18.76 21.36
CA GLY A 429 12.41 -18.24 20.20
C GLY A 429 12.91 -16.81 20.36
N LYS A 430 13.42 -16.44 21.55
CA LYS A 430 13.83 -15.07 21.91
C LYS A 430 15.29 -14.74 21.59
N GLY A 431 16.13 -15.74 21.30
CA GLY A 431 17.56 -15.57 21.02
C GLY A 431 17.93 -16.09 19.64
N LEU A 432 19.23 -16.32 19.46
CA LEU A 432 19.84 -16.79 18.22
C LEU A 432 19.16 -18.07 17.73
N GLN A 433 18.79 -18.07 16.45
CA GLN A 433 18.06 -19.19 15.86
C GLN A 433 18.92 -20.46 15.78
N PRO A 434 18.34 -21.67 15.91
CA PRO A 434 19.10 -22.92 15.98
C PRO A 434 20.00 -23.19 14.78
N ASN A 435 19.63 -22.71 13.59
CA ASN A 435 20.44 -22.82 12.37
C ASN A 435 21.75 -22.03 12.44
N ARG A 436 21.83 -21.02 13.32
CA ARG A 436 23.03 -20.20 13.55
C ARG A 436 23.95 -20.76 14.65
N MET A 437 23.59 -21.89 15.28
CA MET A 437 24.38 -22.51 16.36
C MET A 437 25.84 -22.77 15.96
N SER A 438 26.09 -23.13 14.70
CA SER A 438 27.45 -23.36 14.18
C SER A 438 28.33 -22.12 14.17
N GLU A 439 27.74 -20.92 14.13
CA GLU A 439 28.48 -19.66 14.15
C GLU A 439 29.09 -19.39 15.54
N LEU A 440 28.45 -19.91 16.60
CA LEU A 440 28.99 -19.86 17.97
C LEU A 440 30.10 -20.91 18.19
N ILE A 441 30.09 -22.02 17.45
CA ILE A 441 31.05 -23.09 17.70
C ILE A 441 32.44 -22.65 17.23
N GLY A 442 33.38 -22.59 18.17
CA GLY A 442 34.73 -22.12 17.95
C GLY A 442 34.89 -20.61 18.11
N SER A 443 33.84 -19.87 18.46
CA SER A 443 33.96 -18.47 18.85
C SER A 443 34.42 -18.34 20.30
N VAL A 444 35.05 -17.20 20.63
CA VAL A 444 35.44 -16.86 21.99
C VAL A 444 34.26 -16.14 22.65
N CYS A 445 33.82 -16.62 23.81
CA CYS A 445 32.71 -16.06 24.54
C CYS A 445 33.03 -14.64 25.01
N ILE A 446 32.22 -13.65 24.61
CA ILE A 446 32.52 -12.22 24.86
C ILE A 446 31.97 -11.69 26.20
N ARG A 447 31.13 -12.49 26.86
CA ARG A 447 30.55 -12.24 28.20
C ARG A 447 30.43 -13.54 28.98
N ASP A 448 30.13 -13.44 30.27
CA ASP A 448 29.72 -14.59 31.06
C ASP A 448 28.29 -15.00 30.66
N VAL A 449 28.07 -16.31 30.48
CA VAL A 449 26.77 -16.88 30.10
C VAL A 449 26.41 -17.99 31.07
N GLU A 450 25.33 -17.79 31.82
CA GLU A 450 24.82 -18.77 32.78
C GLU A 450 24.13 -19.95 32.06
N GLU A 451 24.10 -21.10 32.73
CA GLU A 451 23.36 -22.27 32.25
C GLU A 451 21.89 -21.92 31.96
N GLY A 452 21.45 -22.28 30.76
CA GLY A 452 20.09 -22.05 30.30
C GLY A 452 19.82 -20.65 29.75
N ALA A 453 20.77 -19.71 29.84
CA ALA A 453 20.70 -18.40 29.21
C ALA A 453 20.79 -18.50 27.69
N LEU A 454 20.12 -17.58 26.99
CA LEU A 454 20.08 -17.54 25.54
C LEU A 454 21.30 -16.81 24.97
N PHE A 455 21.71 -17.21 23.78
CA PHE A 455 22.62 -16.44 22.95
C PHE A 455 21.83 -15.49 22.05
N TYR A 456 22.43 -14.36 21.68
CA TYR A 456 21.85 -13.33 20.82
C TYR A 456 22.81 -13.00 19.68
N ASP A 457 22.37 -12.18 18.71
CA ASP A 457 23.22 -11.75 17.60
C ASP A 457 24.46 -10.99 18.11
N SER A 458 24.32 -10.24 19.21
CA SER A 458 25.44 -9.56 19.88
C SER A 458 26.57 -10.50 20.32
N ASP A 459 26.27 -11.77 20.62
CA ASP A 459 27.27 -12.77 21.00
C ASP A 459 28.13 -13.21 19.81
N LEU A 460 27.72 -12.85 18.58
CA LEU A 460 28.46 -13.06 17.32
C LEU A 460 29.05 -11.76 16.79
N ASP A 461 28.25 -10.69 16.75
CA ASP A 461 28.56 -9.44 16.06
C ASP A 461 29.24 -8.40 16.97
N GLY A 462 29.25 -8.65 18.28
CA GLY A 462 29.77 -7.75 19.31
C GLY A 462 28.66 -7.06 20.10
N MET A 463 28.98 -6.67 21.33
CA MET A 463 28.02 -6.01 22.22
C MET A 463 27.71 -4.58 21.77
N VAL A 464 26.43 -4.21 21.82
CA VAL A 464 26.01 -2.82 21.66
C VAL A 464 26.55 -1.97 22.81
N GLU A 465 27.13 -0.82 22.47
CA GLU A 465 27.67 0.12 23.45
C GLU A 465 26.54 0.81 24.22
N LYS A 466 26.47 0.55 25.54
CA LYS A 466 25.66 1.33 26.48
C LYS A 466 26.49 2.51 26.99
N LYS A 467 26.12 3.74 26.60
CA LYS A 467 26.79 4.94 27.09
C LYS A 467 26.40 5.24 28.54
N ALA A 468 27.34 5.83 29.29
CA ALA A 468 27.07 6.32 30.63
C ALA A 468 26.13 7.55 30.63
N GLN A 469 26.10 8.32 29.54
CA GLN A 469 25.25 9.49 29.37
C GLN A 469 24.89 9.67 27.89
N TYR A 470 23.65 10.11 27.63
CA TYR A 470 23.18 10.49 26.30
C TYR A 470 22.83 11.98 26.26
N ALA A 471 23.20 12.65 25.17
CA ALA A 471 23.02 14.09 24.98
C ALA A 471 21.80 14.41 24.11
N PHE A 472 20.69 14.75 24.77
CA PHE A 472 19.46 15.23 24.13
C PHE A 472 19.04 16.60 24.69
N ASN A 473 18.37 17.41 23.88
CA ASN A 473 17.83 18.73 24.28
C ASN A 473 16.55 18.64 25.12
N ARG A 474 16.10 17.42 25.45
CA ARG A 474 14.85 17.12 26.17
C ARG A 474 15.06 15.92 27.09
N PRO A 475 14.21 15.72 28.11
CA PRO A 475 14.38 14.61 29.03
C PRO A 475 14.25 13.24 28.32
N VAL A 476 15.19 12.34 28.62
CA VAL A 476 15.24 10.99 28.02
C VAL A 476 15.10 9.90 29.09
N GLY A 477 14.34 8.87 28.76
CA GLY A 477 14.16 7.69 29.60
C GLY A 477 14.16 6.41 28.78
N ILE A 478 13.85 5.30 29.46
CA ILE A 478 13.61 3.99 28.82
C ILE A 478 12.37 3.34 29.43
N PRO A 479 11.71 2.44 28.67
CA PRO A 479 10.68 1.61 29.24
C PRO A 479 11.29 0.49 30.07
N VAL A 480 10.70 0.22 31.23
CA VAL A 480 11.13 -0.81 32.18
C VAL A 480 9.93 -1.60 32.71
N ARG A 481 10.20 -2.81 33.18
CA ARG A 481 9.30 -3.58 34.04
C ARG A 481 9.86 -3.56 35.46
N TYR A 482 9.05 -3.94 36.46
CA TYR A 482 9.54 -3.91 37.85
C TYR A 482 10.78 -4.79 38.08
N HIS A 483 10.87 -5.94 37.43
CA HIS A 483 11.96 -6.90 37.64
C HIS A 483 13.30 -6.51 36.98
N ASP A 484 13.31 -5.61 35.99
CA ASP A 484 14.52 -5.26 35.22
C ASP A 484 14.95 -3.80 35.46
N PHE A 485 14.11 -2.99 36.11
CA PHE A 485 14.37 -1.59 36.43
C PHE A 485 15.77 -1.32 37.00
N GLN A 486 16.17 -2.04 38.05
CA GLN A 486 17.46 -1.79 38.71
C GLN A 486 18.66 -2.10 37.81
N GLU A 487 18.57 -3.18 37.03
CA GLU A 487 19.66 -3.62 36.14
C GLU A 487 19.77 -2.70 34.92
N LEU A 488 18.64 -2.35 34.30
CA LEU A 488 18.63 -1.48 33.13
C LEU A 488 19.09 -0.06 33.44
N CYS A 489 18.77 0.46 34.64
CA CYS A 489 19.18 1.81 35.07
C CYS A 489 20.59 1.87 35.67
N LYS A 490 21.29 0.74 35.77
CA LYS A 490 22.66 0.70 36.29
C LYS A 490 23.64 1.27 35.26
N ASP A 491 24.62 2.03 35.72
CA ASP A 491 25.73 2.55 34.89
C ASP A 491 25.29 3.43 33.69
N VAL A 492 24.12 4.09 33.78
CA VAL A 492 23.61 5.07 32.81
C VAL A 492 22.86 6.20 33.50
N GLU A 493 23.09 7.44 33.05
CA GLU A 493 22.33 8.62 33.47
C GLU A 493 21.07 8.78 32.61
N LEU A 494 19.91 8.61 33.22
CA LEU A 494 18.59 8.81 32.63
C LEU A 494 17.83 9.91 33.39
N ASP A 495 16.95 10.64 32.72
CA ASP A 495 16.14 11.67 33.37
C ASP A 495 14.95 11.09 34.11
N PHE A 496 14.38 10.02 33.55
CA PHE A 496 13.18 9.34 34.01
C PHE A 496 13.12 7.88 33.52
N VAL A 497 12.17 7.12 34.04
CA VAL A 497 11.79 5.79 33.51
C VAL A 497 10.29 5.70 33.31
N GLU A 498 9.89 4.86 32.37
CA GLU A 498 8.50 4.50 32.18
C GLU A 498 8.23 3.06 32.60
N PHE A 499 7.37 2.85 33.59
CA PHE A 499 6.96 1.50 33.95
C PHE A 499 5.86 1.02 33.01
N HIS A 500 6.19 0.05 32.16
CA HIS A 500 5.19 -0.66 31.40
C HIS A 500 4.53 -1.67 32.33
N LEU A 501 3.27 -1.49 32.66
CA LEU A 501 2.58 -2.38 33.59
C LEU A 501 1.96 -3.56 32.86
N SER A 502 2.00 -4.73 33.47
CA SER A 502 1.04 -5.81 33.22
C SER A 502 -0.05 -5.75 34.29
N TYR A 503 -1.20 -6.39 34.04
CA TYR A 503 -2.26 -6.45 35.06
C TYR A 503 -1.79 -7.10 36.38
N LYS A 504 -0.75 -7.96 36.35
CA LYS A 504 -0.17 -8.58 37.56
C LYS A 504 0.68 -7.61 38.37
N ASP A 505 1.27 -6.62 37.70
CA ASP A 505 2.11 -5.60 38.34
C ASP A 505 1.30 -4.66 39.25
N LEU A 506 -0.04 -4.66 39.14
CA LEU A 506 -0.92 -3.91 40.04
C LEU A 506 -1.01 -4.53 41.44
N GLU A 507 -0.59 -5.80 41.60
CA GLU A 507 -0.70 -6.55 42.86
C GLU A 507 0.65 -6.75 43.58
N VAL A 508 1.76 -6.27 43.00
CA VAL A 508 3.10 -6.51 43.55
C VAL A 508 3.43 -5.59 44.73
N LYS A 509 4.34 -6.06 45.60
CA LYS A 509 4.93 -5.22 46.64
C LYS A 509 6.06 -4.37 46.06
N LEU A 510 5.82 -3.07 45.88
CA LEU A 510 6.77 -2.14 45.27
C LEU A 510 8.16 -2.15 45.92
N ALA A 511 8.24 -2.35 47.26
CA ALA A 511 9.51 -2.38 48.00
C ALA A 511 10.48 -3.49 47.55
N ASN A 512 10.00 -4.52 46.85
CA ASN A 512 10.85 -5.59 46.34
C ASN A 512 11.60 -5.20 45.06
N PHE A 513 11.16 -4.14 44.38
CA PHE A 513 11.60 -3.79 43.02
C PHE A 513 12.12 -2.35 42.95
N ILE A 514 11.46 -1.43 43.64
CA ILE A 514 11.74 0.00 43.63
C ILE A 514 12.35 0.40 44.98
N PRO A 515 13.46 1.16 45.00
CA PRO A 515 14.00 1.71 46.25
C PRO A 515 12.98 2.61 46.95
N GLU A 516 13.22 2.95 48.23
CA GLU A 516 12.32 3.85 48.97
C GLU A 516 12.25 5.25 48.35
N VAL A 517 13.37 5.74 47.81
CA VAL A 517 13.47 7.01 47.10
C VAL A 517 14.29 6.81 45.83
N SER A 518 13.72 7.14 44.69
CA SER A 518 14.37 7.18 43.38
C SER A 518 14.74 8.63 43.02
N THR A 519 15.89 8.80 42.36
CA THR A 519 16.33 10.09 41.82
C THR A 519 15.81 10.37 40.41
N LEU A 520 15.20 9.37 39.77
CA LEU A 520 14.67 9.45 38.42
C LEU A 520 13.28 10.11 38.41
N GLY A 521 12.89 10.66 37.26
CA GLY A 521 11.49 10.95 36.95
C GLY A 521 10.66 9.69 36.70
N LEU A 522 9.35 9.85 36.53
CA LEU A 522 8.39 8.76 36.38
C LEU A 522 7.37 9.02 35.26
N ALA A 523 7.19 8.01 34.41
CA ALA A 523 6.02 7.80 33.58
C ALA A 523 5.48 6.38 33.79
N ILE A 524 4.23 6.13 33.45
CA ILE A 524 3.60 4.82 33.60
C ILE A 524 2.79 4.51 32.36
N HIS A 525 2.98 3.33 31.79
CA HIS A 525 2.12 2.78 30.75
C HIS A 525 1.08 1.86 31.38
N ALA A 526 -0.19 2.16 31.15
CA ALA A 526 -1.29 1.28 31.58
C ALA A 526 -1.20 -0.08 30.87
N PRO A 527 -1.58 -1.19 31.53
CA PRO A 527 -1.80 -2.45 30.84
C PRO A 527 -2.96 -2.30 29.86
N GLU A 528 -2.84 -2.87 28.67
CA GLU A 528 -3.98 -2.98 27.74
C GLU A 528 -4.86 -4.18 28.09
N LEU A 529 -4.21 -5.29 28.49
CA LEU A 529 -4.84 -6.57 28.79
C LEU A 529 -4.95 -6.79 30.31
N PHE A 530 -6.15 -7.12 30.75
CA PHE A 530 -6.50 -7.45 32.13
C PHE A 530 -6.94 -8.92 32.27
N LYS A 531 -7.16 -9.33 33.52
CA LYS A 531 -7.53 -10.70 33.86
C LYS A 531 -8.84 -11.11 33.18
N GLY A 532 -8.88 -12.33 32.62
CA GLY A 532 -10.06 -12.87 31.95
C GLY A 532 -10.18 -12.45 30.49
N ASP A 533 -9.04 -12.19 29.84
CA ASP A 533 -8.95 -11.73 28.44
C ASP A 533 -9.69 -10.41 28.18
N HIS A 534 -9.79 -9.58 29.22
CA HIS A 534 -10.42 -8.26 29.14
C HIS A 534 -9.44 -7.24 28.55
N LEU A 535 -9.68 -6.79 27.33
CA LEU A 535 -8.93 -5.71 26.71
C LEU A 535 -9.59 -4.38 27.08
N LEU A 536 -8.81 -3.38 27.49
CA LEU A 536 -9.37 -2.12 27.99
C LEU A 536 -10.05 -1.33 26.86
N ASP A 537 -11.39 -1.28 26.88
CA ASP A 537 -12.19 -0.43 25.98
C ASP A 537 -13.08 0.52 26.79
N LEU A 538 -12.74 1.80 26.77
CA LEU A 538 -13.54 2.86 27.40
C LEU A 538 -14.60 3.43 26.44
N ALA A 539 -14.59 3.02 25.18
CA ALA A 539 -15.53 3.44 24.16
C ALA A 539 -16.46 2.29 23.70
N SER A 540 -16.48 1.17 24.42
CA SER A 540 -17.34 0.03 24.09
C SER A 540 -18.81 0.43 24.15
N TYR A 541 -19.61 -0.09 23.21
CA TYR A 541 -21.07 0.04 23.23
C TYR A 541 -21.69 -0.84 24.33
N ASP A 542 -21.00 -1.91 24.74
CA ASP A 542 -21.39 -2.74 25.86
C ASP A 542 -21.13 -1.98 27.18
N PHE A 543 -22.23 -1.66 27.88
CA PHE A 543 -22.19 -0.93 29.13
C PHE A 543 -21.40 -1.65 30.22
N ASP A 544 -21.61 -2.96 30.39
CA ASP A 544 -20.96 -3.74 31.45
C ASP A 544 -19.46 -3.89 31.16
N TYR A 545 -19.10 -4.10 29.89
CA TYR A 545 -17.70 -4.14 29.44
C TYR A 545 -17.00 -2.80 29.74
N ARG A 546 -17.65 -1.68 29.39
CA ARG A 546 -17.11 -0.34 29.61
C ARG A 546 -16.96 0.00 31.09
N GLU A 547 -17.95 -0.33 31.92
CA GLU A 547 -17.87 -0.15 33.37
C GLU A 547 -16.76 -1.00 34.01
N HIS A 548 -16.47 -2.18 33.45
CA HIS A 548 -15.32 -2.97 33.88
C HIS A 548 -13.99 -2.27 33.52
N SER A 549 -13.84 -1.77 32.29
CA SER A 549 -12.66 -1.00 31.85
C SER A 549 -12.40 0.22 32.72
N ILE A 550 -13.45 0.98 33.07
CA ILE A 550 -13.37 2.14 33.97
C ILE A 550 -12.79 1.75 35.33
N LYS A 551 -13.28 0.65 35.92
CA LYS A 551 -12.80 0.15 37.22
C LYS A 551 -11.34 -0.29 37.16
N GLU A 552 -10.95 -0.99 36.10
CA GLU A 552 -9.55 -1.43 35.94
C GLU A 552 -8.61 -0.23 35.77
N LEU A 553 -8.98 0.77 34.95
CA LEU A 553 -8.18 1.98 34.82
C LEU A 553 -8.07 2.77 36.13
N GLN A 554 -9.14 2.85 36.93
CA GLN A 554 -9.05 3.49 38.25
C GLN A 554 -8.02 2.79 39.15
N LYS A 555 -7.94 1.45 39.14
CA LYS A 555 -6.89 0.72 39.88
C LYS A 555 -5.49 1.07 39.38
N VAL A 556 -5.32 1.24 38.07
CA VAL A 556 -4.04 1.67 37.49
C VAL A 556 -3.67 3.07 37.98
N VAL A 557 -4.62 4.00 38.04
CA VAL A 557 -4.39 5.35 38.57
C VAL A 557 -4.01 5.32 40.05
N ASP A 558 -4.71 4.52 40.85
CA ASP A 558 -4.43 4.36 42.29
C ASP A 558 -3.02 3.78 42.51
N HIS A 559 -2.66 2.75 41.75
CA HIS A 559 -1.32 2.16 41.77
C HIS A 559 -0.26 3.15 41.34
N SER A 560 -0.53 3.93 40.28
CA SER A 560 0.37 4.96 39.77
C SER A 560 0.69 6.01 40.82
N ASN A 561 -0.32 6.42 41.59
CA ASN A 561 -0.15 7.35 42.71
C ASN A 561 0.67 6.73 43.86
N GLU A 562 0.60 5.42 44.08
CA GLU A 562 1.44 4.73 45.07
C GLU A 562 2.91 4.67 44.60
N VAL A 563 3.15 4.32 43.34
CA VAL A 563 4.50 4.30 42.73
C VAL A 563 5.14 5.69 42.82
N LYS A 564 4.38 6.73 42.46
CA LYS A 564 4.83 8.14 42.50
C LYS A 564 5.43 8.56 43.83
N LYS A 565 4.96 8.02 44.96
CA LYS A 565 5.52 8.35 46.30
C LYS A 565 7.01 8.07 46.42
N ARG A 566 7.53 7.15 45.59
CA ARG A 566 8.96 6.79 45.53
C ARG A 566 9.75 7.62 44.51
N PHE A 567 9.10 8.47 43.71
CA PHE A 567 9.71 9.30 42.65
C PHE A 567 9.45 10.80 42.90
N PRO A 568 10.07 11.42 43.93
CA PRO A 568 9.77 12.79 44.35
C PRO A 568 10.09 13.88 43.30
N LYS A 569 10.88 13.57 42.27
CA LYS A 569 11.15 14.48 41.14
C LYS A 569 9.90 14.73 40.27
N THR A 570 8.91 13.83 40.33
CA THR A 570 7.71 13.87 39.48
C THR A 570 6.46 14.16 40.29
N GLN A 571 5.87 15.34 40.11
CA GLN A 571 4.64 15.73 40.81
C GLN A 571 3.38 15.09 40.20
N SER A 572 3.36 14.98 38.87
CA SER A 572 2.27 14.39 38.08
C SER A 572 2.87 13.57 36.95
N PRO A 573 3.06 12.24 37.13
CA PRO A 573 3.59 11.39 36.08
C PRO A 573 2.60 11.30 34.93
N ALA A 574 3.13 11.19 33.71
CA ALA A 574 2.33 10.82 32.55
C ALA A 574 1.81 9.38 32.75
N LEU A 575 0.51 9.18 32.58
CA LEU A 575 -0.13 7.88 32.52
C LEU A 575 -0.53 7.63 31.07
N VAL A 576 0.27 6.84 30.36
CA VAL A 576 0.04 6.46 28.97
C VAL A 576 -1.08 5.43 28.90
N LEU A 577 -2.04 5.66 28.00
CA LEU A 577 -3.24 4.84 27.87
C LEU A 577 -3.61 4.64 26.40
N ASN A 578 -3.75 3.39 25.98
CA ASN A 578 -4.60 3.03 24.85
C ASN A 578 -6.06 2.99 25.33
N ALA A 579 -6.90 3.88 24.80
CA ALA A 579 -8.26 4.12 25.31
C ALA A 579 -9.32 3.13 24.78
N GLY A 580 -8.95 2.30 23.79
CA GLY A 580 -9.86 1.43 23.05
C GLY A 580 -10.45 2.09 21.80
N GLY A 581 -11.53 1.51 21.26
CA GLY A 581 -12.08 1.91 19.96
C GLY A 581 -11.69 1.03 18.78
N TRP A 582 -11.25 -0.21 19.04
CA TRP A 582 -11.06 -1.22 18.00
C TRP A 582 -12.40 -1.85 17.56
N ASN A 583 -12.40 -2.44 16.37
CA ASN A 583 -13.48 -3.24 15.83
C ASN A 583 -12.91 -4.44 15.06
N SER A 584 -13.56 -5.61 15.18
CA SER A 584 -13.14 -6.83 14.48
C SER A 584 -13.68 -6.94 13.06
N GLU A 585 -14.72 -6.19 12.72
CA GLU A 585 -15.44 -6.34 11.45
C GLU A 585 -15.03 -5.31 10.37
N GLY A 586 -14.38 -4.21 10.74
CA GLY A 586 -13.98 -3.15 9.81
C GLY A 586 -13.87 -1.78 10.46
N PHE A 587 -13.52 -0.76 9.66
CA PHE A 587 -13.55 0.64 10.10
C PHE A 587 -15.00 1.12 10.32
N LEU A 588 -15.18 2.01 11.30
CA LEU A 588 -16.47 2.59 11.67
C LEU A 588 -16.83 3.78 10.76
N THR A 589 -18.12 4.08 10.65
CA THR A 589 -18.57 5.31 9.96
C THR A 589 -18.20 6.55 10.78
N PRO A 590 -18.09 7.75 10.16
CA PRO A 590 -17.80 8.99 10.88
C PRO A 590 -18.76 9.29 12.04
N GLU A 591 -20.04 8.93 11.90
CA GLU A 591 -21.05 9.08 12.96
C GLU A 591 -20.77 8.16 14.15
N GLN A 592 -20.40 6.90 13.87
CA GLN A 592 -20.04 5.92 14.91
C GLN A 592 -18.75 6.30 15.64
N VAL A 593 -17.76 6.82 14.91
CA VAL A 593 -16.52 7.36 15.50
C VAL A 593 -16.85 8.51 16.46
N THR A 594 -17.69 9.45 16.03
CA THR A 594 -18.14 10.58 16.87
C THR A 594 -18.83 10.10 18.14
N GLU A 595 -19.73 9.11 18.04
CA GLU A 595 -20.42 8.53 19.18
C GLU A 595 -19.44 7.86 20.15
N LYS A 596 -18.47 7.11 19.65
CA LYS A 596 -17.44 6.47 20.48
C LYS A 596 -16.57 7.48 21.22
N TYR A 597 -16.21 8.60 20.61
CA TYR A 597 -15.51 9.69 21.31
C TYR A 597 -16.35 10.29 22.45
N GLN A 598 -17.67 10.41 22.28
CA GLN A 598 -18.57 10.86 23.36
C GLN A 598 -18.62 9.84 24.51
N LEU A 599 -18.70 8.55 24.20
CA LEU A 599 -18.67 7.48 25.20
C LEU A 599 -17.34 7.44 25.97
N LEU A 600 -16.23 7.65 25.26
CA LEU A 600 -14.92 7.76 25.88
C LEU A 600 -14.86 8.93 26.85
N ALA A 601 -15.30 10.12 26.44
CA ALA A 601 -15.31 11.30 27.30
C ALA A 601 -16.12 11.05 28.59
N GLN A 602 -17.33 10.49 28.46
CA GLN A 602 -18.19 10.12 29.59
C GLN A 602 -17.54 9.09 30.53
N SER A 603 -16.77 8.15 29.98
CA SER A 603 -16.07 7.13 30.77
C SER A 603 -14.91 7.72 31.54
N LEU A 604 -14.13 8.62 30.92
CA LEU A 604 -13.01 9.29 31.56
C LEU A 604 -13.45 10.25 32.67
N GLU A 605 -14.62 10.89 32.55
CA GLU A 605 -15.21 11.73 33.61
C GLU A 605 -15.47 10.96 34.93
N LYS A 606 -15.65 9.64 34.86
CA LYS A 606 -15.88 8.79 36.04
C LYS A 606 -14.59 8.39 36.76
N ILE A 607 -13.42 8.71 36.20
CA ILE A 607 -12.12 8.28 36.72
C ILE A 607 -11.43 9.46 37.38
N ASN A 608 -10.92 9.24 38.59
CA ASN A 608 -10.21 10.27 39.32
C ASN A 608 -8.71 10.27 38.97
N PHE A 609 -8.32 11.08 37.99
CA PHE A 609 -6.92 11.27 37.59
C PHE A 609 -6.10 12.17 38.52
N THR A 610 -6.61 12.53 39.70
CA THR A 610 -5.85 13.38 40.64
C THR A 610 -4.48 12.78 40.93
N GLY A 611 -3.43 13.57 40.66
CA GLY A 611 -2.05 13.18 40.92
C GLY A 611 -1.34 12.48 39.77
N VAL A 612 -2.00 12.28 38.62
CA VAL A 612 -1.39 11.82 37.36
C VAL A 612 -1.86 12.72 36.21
N THR A 613 -1.12 12.73 35.10
CA THR A 613 -1.54 13.38 33.87
C THR A 613 -1.85 12.31 32.83
N LEU A 614 -3.13 12.11 32.51
CA LEU A 614 -3.53 11.16 31.47
C LEU A 614 -2.97 11.59 30.12
N ALA A 615 -2.27 10.67 29.45
CA ALA A 615 -1.71 10.84 28.12
C ALA A 615 -2.26 9.73 27.22
N ILE A 616 -3.34 10.01 26.48
CA ILE A 616 -3.95 9.02 25.59
C ILE A 616 -3.03 8.83 24.37
N GLN A 617 -2.65 7.59 24.07
CA GLN A 617 -1.69 7.28 23.02
C GLN A 617 -2.33 7.43 21.63
N THR A 618 -1.58 7.96 20.67
CA THR A 618 -1.93 7.88 19.25
C THR A 618 -1.89 6.43 18.77
N MET A 619 -2.82 6.02 17.91
CA MET A 619 -3.02 4.62 17.54
C MET A 619 -2.90 4.38 16.03
N PRO A 620 -2.39 3.21 15.59
CA PRO A 620 -2.33 2.84 14.18
C PRO A 620 -3.70 2.36 13.68
N PRO A 621 -3.95 2.33 12.37
CA PRO A 621 -5.20 1.82 11.82
C PRO A 621 -5.40 0.32 12.06
N PHE A 622 -4.31 -0.44 12.19
CA PHE A 622 -4.33 -1.90 12.27
C PHE A 622 -3.51 -2.50 13.42
N PRO A 623 -3.87 -2.27 14.70
CA PRO A 623 -3.15 -2.82 15.83
C PRO A 623 -3.36 -4.33 15.96
N TRP A 624 -2.36 -4.99 16.54
CA TRP A 624 -2.38 -6.42 16.84
C TRP A 624 -2.94 -6.69 18.24
N HIS A 625 -4.06 -7.40 18.31
CA HIS A 625 -4.66 -7.85 19.57
C HIS A 625 -4.81 -9.38 19.55
N PHE A 626 -4.32 -10.07 20.59
CA PHE A 626 -4.38 -11.53 20.73
C PHE A 626 -3.87 -12.34 19.51
N GLY A 627 -2.91 -11.81 18.75
CA GLY A 627 -2.35 -12.48 17.57
C GLY A 627 -3.22 -12.35 16.31
N GLY A 628 -4.30 -11.57 16.35
CA GLY A 628 -5.07 -11.12 15.20
C GLY A 628 -4.93 -9.61 14.98
N GLN A 629 -5.11 -9.17 13.74
CA GLN A 629 -5.17 -7.76 13.38
C GLN A 629 -6.61 -7.26 13.55
N SER A 630 -6.78 -6.05 14.09
CA SER A 630 -8.08 -5.40 14.26
C SER A 630 -8.09 -4.02 13.62
N TYR A 631 -9.25 -3.40 13.46
CA TYR A 631 -9.39 -2.05 12.91
C TYR A 631 -9.51 -1.04 14.06
N HIS A 632 -8.58 -0.12 14.21
CA HIS A 632 -8.65 0.93 15.24
C HIS A 632 -9.26 2.21 14.67
N ASN A 633 -10.10 2.87 15.48
CA ASN A 633 -10.94 3.98 15.00
C ASN A 633 -10.82 5.26 15.82
N LEU A 634 -10.14 5.24 16.97
CA LEU A 634 -9.97 6.42 17.83
C LEU A 634 -8.49 6.77 17.94
N PHE A 635 -8.18 8.06 18.02
CA PHE A 635 -6.82 8.59 18.13
C PHE A 635 -5.90 8.19 16.96
N VAL A 636 -6.49 7.98 15.79
CA VAL A 636 -5.78 7.69 14.54
C VAL A 636 -5.56 8.97 13.71
N SER A 637 -6.50 9.91 13.73
CA SER A 637 -6.46 11.18 12.98
C SER A 637 -6.11 12.38 13.86
N ALA A 638 -5.27 13.29 13.34
CA ALA A 638 -4.91 14.52 14.04
C ALA A 638 -6.12 15.43 14.30
N ASP A 639 -7.09 15.50 13.39
CA ASP A 639 -8.30 16.32 13.56
C ASP A 639 -9.16 15.85 14.73
N GLU A 640 -9.36 14.53 14.82
CA GLU A 640 -10.15 13.90 15.86
C GLU A 640 -9.47 14.06 17.23
N ILE A 641 -8.14 13.88 17.27
CA ILE A 641 -7.33 14.09 18.47
C ILE A 641 -7.45 15.53 18.96
N VAL A 642 -7.27 16.51 18.08
CA VAL A 642 -7.36 17.94 18.45
C VAL A 642 -8.76 18.25 18.98
N ALA A 643 -9.81 17.84 18.27
CA ALA A 643 -11.19 18.09 18.69
C ALA A 643 -11.48 17.49 20.07
N PHE A 644 -11.02 16.27 20.33
CA PHE A 644 -11.21 15.62 21.62
C PHE A 644 -10.44 16.33 22.74
N CYS A 645 -9.18 16.70 22.50
CA CYS A 645 -8.36 17.41 23.47
C CYS A 645 -8.88 18.81 23.78
N GLU A 646 -9.42 19.54 22.80
CA GLU A 646 -10.06 20.85 23.02
C GLU A 646 -11.33 20.73 23.86
N ALA A 647 -12.14 19.69 23.61
CA ALA A 647 -13.40 19.48 24.32
C ALA A 647 -13.20 19.03 25.77
N THR A 648 -12.17 18.22 26.03
CA THR A 648 -12.00 17.53 27.33
C THR A 648 -10.83 18.06 28.17
N GLY A 649 -9.85 18.70 27.54
CA GLY A 649 -8.60 19.11 28.16
C GLY A 649 -7.60 17.96 28.40
N PHE A 650 -7.93 16.71 28.05
CA PHE A 650 -7.01 15.58 28.16
C PHE A 650 -5.82 15.73 27.22
N LYS A 651 -4.72 15.06 27.58
CA LYS A 651 -3.43 15.14 26.89
C LYS A 651 -3.12 13.85 26.16
N VAL A 652 -2.10 13.90 25.32
CA VAL A 652 -1.75 12.83 24.38
C VAL A 652 -0.33 12.34 24.64
N CYS A 653 -0.14 11.04 24.52
CA CYS A 653 1.17 10.44 24.28
C CYS A 653 1.33 10.31 22.75
N LEU A 654 2.33 10.98 22.18
CA LEU A 654 2.65 10.80 20.77
C LEU A 654 3.46 9.52 20.62
N ASP A 655 2.87 8.53 19.97
CA ASP A 655 3.57 7.37 19.47
C ASP A 655 3.91 7.58 17.99
N VAL A 656 5.20 7.73 17.70
CA VAL A 656 5.68 8.04 16.35
C VAL A 656 5.43 6.88 15.39
N SER A 657 5.56 5.63 15.84
CA SER A 657 5.36 4.45 14.97
C SER A 657 3.89 4.33 14.60
N HIS A 658 2.99 4.42 15.58
CA HIS A 658 1.55 4.39 15.34
C HIS A 658 1.08 5.49 14.39
N THR A 659 1.56 6.72 14.63
CA THR A 659 1.23 7.86 13.80
C THR A 659 1.77 7.71 12.39
N MET A 660 2.98 7.18 12.23
CA MET A 660 3.58 6.94 10.91
C MET A 660 2.82 5.87 10.12
N MET A 661 2.40 4.78 10.77
CA MET A 661 1.56 3.77 10.11
C MET A 661 0.21 4.31 9.66
N ALA A 662 -0.43 5.17 10.48
CA ALA A 662 -1.64 5.88 10.07
C ALA A 662 -1.39 6.80 8.88
N CYS A 663 -0.31 7.57 8.91
CA CYS A 663 0.06 8.47 7.81
C CYS A 663 0.34 7.71 6.51
N ASN A 664 1.04 6.58 6.58
CA ASN A 664 1.30 5.72 5.43
C ASN A 664 0.01 5.14 4.83
N TYR A 665 -0.93 4.71 5.67
CA TYR A 665 -2.19 4.13 5.20
C TYR A 665 -3.09 5.18 4.54
N TYR A 666 -3.27 6.35 5.16
CA TYR A 666 -4.16 7.40 4.65
C TYR A 666 -3.48 8.38 3.70
N GLY A 667 -2.17 8.28 3.48
CA GLY A 667 -1.38 9.18 2.64
C GLY A 667 -1.17 10.58 3.24
N TRP A 668 -1.11 10.69 4.58
CA TRP A 668 -0.87 11.95 5.29
C TRP A 668 0.63 12.23 5.49
N ASP A 669 1.02 13.50 5.74
CA ASP A 669 2.38 13.84 6.16
C ASP A 669 2.50 13.75 7.70
N LEU A 670 3.43 12.90 8.16
CA LEU A 670 3.70 12.68 9.59
C LEU A 670 4.02 13.98 10.35
N TYR A 671 4.73 14.91 9.73
CA TYR A 671 5.26 16.09 10.40
C TYR A 671 4.17 17.16 10.54
N GLU A 672 3.30 17.30 9.54
CA GLU A 672 2.08 18.11 9.64
C GLU A 672 1.15 17.54 10.73
N PHE A 673 1.00 16.22 10.79
CA PHE A 673 0.23 15.56 11.86
C PHE A 673 0.78 15.92 13.24
N ILE A 674 2.08 15.70 13.47
CA ILE A 674 2.73 15.97 14.76
C ILE A 674 2.64 17.45 15.12
N GLU A 675 2.88 18.37 14.17
CA GLU A 675 2.79 19.80 14.42
C GLU A 675 1.37 20.18 14.89
N LYS A 676 0.34 19.60 14.27
CA LYS A 676 -1.07 19.85 14.60
C LYS A 676 -1.45 19.39 16.01
N ILE A 677 -0.99 18.22 16.45
CA ILE A 677 -1.33 17.71 17.80
C ILE A 677 -0.37 18.21 18.90
N SER A 678 0.77 18.80 18.54
CA SER A 678 1.83 19.20 19.47
C SER A 678 1.38 20.00 20.72
N PRO A 679 0.36 20.89 20.68
CA PRO A 679 -0.10 21.59 21.89
C PRO A 679 -0.67 20.67 22.99
N TYR A 680 -1.01 19.44 22.64
CA TYR A 680 -1.65 18.46 23.53
C TYR A 680 -0.72 17.33 23.96
N VAL A 681 0.47 17.23 23.38
CA VAL A 681 1.43 16.15 23.67
C VAL A 681 2.18 16.44 24.97
N VAL A 682 2.20 15.46 25.88
CA VAL A 682 2.90 15.56 27.18
C VAL A 682 3.93 14.45 27.40
N HIS A 683 3.93 13.45 26.53
CA HIS A 683 4.82 12.30 26.57
C HIS A 683 5.01 11.76 25.15
N MET A 684 6.16 11.11 24.87
CA MET A 684 6.46 10.61 23.54
C MET A 684 7.10 9.22 23.56
N HIS A 685 6.61 8.34 22.70
CA HIS A 685 7.28 7.12 22.31
C HIS A 685 7.89 7.31 20.92
N ILE A 686 9.21 7.24 20.86
CA ILE A 686 9.96 7.43 19.62
C ILE A 686 10.45 6.07 19.14
N VAL A 687 9.79 5.58 18.10
CA VAL A 687 10.04 4.30 17.44
C VAL A 687 9.78 4.48 15.94
N ASP A 688 10.39 3.63 15.13
CA ASP A 688 10.26 3.66 13.68
C ASP A 688 9.10 2.75 13.24
N ALA A 689 8.58 2.98 12.04
CA ALA A 689 7.55 2.13 11.43
C ALA A 689 7.82 1.91 9.94
N LYS A 690 7.30 0.81 9.39
CA LYS A 690 7.36 0.52 7.95
C LYS A 690 5.96 0.22 7.42
N GLY A 691 5.52 0.92 6.37
CA GLY A 691 4.19 0.74 5.79
C GLY A 691 3.06 1.03 6.78
N SER A 692 1.95 0.32 6.67
CA SER A 692 0.74 0.54 7.49
C SER A 692 0.60 -0.41 8.69
N ASP A 693 1.47 -1.42 8.80
CA ASP A 693 1.38 -2.50 9.79
C ASP A 693 2.74 -3.01 10.30
N GLY A 694 3.85 -2.36 9.91
CA GLY A 694 5.21 -2.70 10.33
C GLY A 694 5.64 -1.98 11.60
N GLU A 695 5.04 -2.33 12.72
CA GLU A 695 5.43 -1.83 14.05
C GLU A 695 6.65 -2.59 14.61
N GLY A 696 7.42 -1.94 15.48
CA GLY A 696 8.48 -2.60 16.25
C GLY A 696 9.76 -2.89 15.45
N ILE A 697 9.93 -2.23 14.31
CA ILE A 697 11.16 -2.28 13.52
C ILE A 697 12.32 -1.55 14.22
N THR A 698 13.54 -1.87 13.82
CA THR A 698 14.74 -1.18 14.32
C THR A 698 14.70 0.29 13.91
N VAL A 699 15.02 1.18 14.85
CA VAL A 699 15.12 2.61 14.57
C VAL A 699 16.14 2.89 13.48
N GLY A 700 15.70 3.53 12.39
CA GLY A 700 16.53 3.87 11.23
C GLY A 700 16.39 2.91 10.05
N GLU A 701 15.57 1.85 10.17
CA GLU A 701 15.28 0.89 9.10
C GLU A 701 13.88 1.07 8.46
N GLY A 702 13.10 2.04 8.94
CA GLY A 702 11.75 2.32 8.47
C GLY A 702 11.58 3.63 7.70
N ASP A 703 10.36 4.14 7.76
CA ASP A 703 9.90 5.25 6.94
C ASP A 703 10.06 6.61 7.65
N VAL A 704 10.39 6.63 8.95
CA VAL A 704 10.52 7.89 9.71
C VAL A 704 11.85 8.58 9.41
N ASP A 705 11.83 9.80 8.85
CA ASP A 705 13.01 10.67 8.81
C ASP A 705 13.23 11.31 10.18
N PHE A 706 14.09 10.68 10.98
CA PHE A 706 14.44 11.11 12.33
C PHE A 706 15.16 12.46 12.41
N LYS A 707 15.83 12.91 11.34
CA LYS A 707 16.46 14.25 11.34
C LYS A 707 15.41 15.34 11.22
N LYS A 708 14.44 15.14 10.31
CA LYS A 708 13.29 16.04 10.19
C LYS A 708 12.45 16.01 11.47
N LEU A 709 12.26 14.82 12.07
CA LEU A 709 11.54 14.66 13.33
C LEU A 709 12.24 15.42 14.46
N GLY A 710 13.54 15.23 14.66
CA GLY A 710 14.30 15.90 15.73
C GLY A 710 14.15 17.43 15.69
N ARG A 711 14.25 18.04 14.50
CA ARG A 711 14.06 19.49 14.31
C ARG A 711 12.64 19.95 14.62
N LEU A 712 11.63 19.16 14.23
CA LEU A 712 10.24 19.46 14.55
C LEU A 712 10.01 19.38 16.07
N LEU A 713 10.53 18.33 16.72
CA LEU A 713 10.39 18.16 18.15
C LEU A 713 11.13 19.27 18.93
N ASP A 714 12.28 19.74 18.46
CA ASP A 714 13.00 20.88 19.07
C ASP A 714 12.18 22.17 18.98
N LYS A 715 11.45 22.37 17.86
CA LYS A 715 10.61 23.55 17.61
C LYS A 715 9.31 23.50 18.42
N SER A 716 8.59 22.39 18.33
CA SER A 716 7.18 22.30 18.76
C SER A 716 7.01 21.61 20.12
N LEU A 717 7.98 20.77 20.55
CA LEU A 717 7.91 19.95 21.77
C LEU A 717 9.23 19.98 22.57
N PRO A 718 9.85 21.15 22.83
CA PRO A 718 11.23 21.26 23.33
C PRO A 718 11.47 20.61 24.70
N ASN A 719 10.44 20.57 25.57
CA ASN A 719 10.57 20.07 26.95
C ASN A 719 9.80 18.78 27.19
N VAL A 720 9.23 18.17 26.15
CA VAL A 720 8.46 16.94 26.30
C VAL A 720 9.42 15.77 26.37
N GLN A 721 9.26 14.94 27.40
CA GLN A 721 10.09 13.78 27.65
C GLN A 721 9.79 12.65 26.65
N PHE A 722 10.77 11.80 26.37
CA PHE A 722 10.56 10.65 25.49
C PHE A 722 11.29 9.39 25.93
N ILE A 723 10.76 8.25 25.49
CA ILE A 723 11.44 6.96 25.55
C ILE A 723 11.59 6.37 24.13
N PRO A 724 12.62 5.55 23.87
CA PRO A 724 12.65 4.70 22.69
C PRO A 724 11.79 3.44 22.93
N GLU A 725 10.62 3.35 22.30
CA GLU A 725 9.74 2.19 22.45
C GLU A 725 10.13 1.09 21.44
N VAL A 726 11.25 0.43 21.71
CA VAL A 726 11.73 -0.67 20.86
C VAL A 726 11.03 -1.98 21.25
N TRP A 727 10.42 -2.66 20.28
CA TRP A 727 9.83 -3.98 20.52
C TRP A 727 10.87 -4.92 21.12
N GLN A 728 10.57 -5.43 22.32
CA GLN A 728 11.46 -6.31 23.08
C GLN A 728 12.83 -5.70 23.40
N GLY A 729 12.96 -4.37 23.42
CA GLY A 729 14.25 -3.70 23.65
C GLY A 729 14.90 -3.99 25.00
N HIS A 730 14.14 -4.47 25.99
CA HIS A 730 14.62 -4.89 27.31
C HIS A 730 15.40 -6.22 27.27
N LYS A 731 15.28 -7.02 26.21
CA LYS A 731 16.05 -8.26 26.03
C LYS A 731 17.55 -7.96 26.00
N ASN A 732 18.34 -8.98 26.36
CA ASN A 732 19.79 -8.91 26.36
C ASN A 732 20.34 -7.66 27.07
N ALA A 733 19.85 -7.39 28.28
CA ALA A 733 20.23 -6.22 29.09
C ALA A 733 19.93 -4.85 28.45
N GLY A 734 18.82 -4.72 27.72
CA GLY A 734 18.37 -3.45 27.16
C GLY A 734 18.95 -3.12 25.79
N GLU A 735 19.52 -4.10 25.09
CA GLU A 735 20.28 -3.91 23.85
C GLU A 735 19.55 -3.03 22.82
N GLY A 736 18.27 -3.31 22.59
CA GLY A 736 17.46 -2.56 21.63
C GLY A 736 17.30 -1.09 22.03
N PHE A 737 17.15 -0.79 23.33
CA PHE A 737 17.08 0.59 23.81
C PHE A 737 18.38 1.34 23.57
N TRP A 738 19.52 0.70 23.84
CA TRP A 738 20.83 1.34 23.66
C TRP A 738 21.14 1.56 22.19
N GLN A 739 20.80 0.62 21.32
CA GLN A 739 20.92 0.78 19.87
C GLN A 739 20.07 1.97 19.37
N ALA A 740 18.81 2.05 19.82
CA ALA A 740 17.93 3.15 19.45
C ALA A 740 18.44 4.50 19.98
N LEU A 741 18.85 4.61 21.24
CA LEU A 741 19.39 5.86 21.78
C LEU A 741 20.68 6.29 21.07
N ASN A 742 21.58 5.34 20.76
CA ASN A 742 22.81 5.62 19.99
C ASN A 742 22.52 6.16 18.59
N TYR A 743 21.44 5.68 17.95
CA TYR A 743 21.00 6.18 16.65
C TYR A 743 20.34 7.56 16.78
N LEU A 744 19.36 7.69 17.68
CA LEU A 744 18.58 8.92 17.89
C LEU A 744 19.46 10.09 18.31
N GLU A 745 20.44 9.87 19.18
CA GLU A 745 21.38 10.92 19.59
C GLU A 745 22.16 11.48 18.39
N LYS A 746 22.55 10.62 17.44
CA LYS A 746 23.19 11.09 16.20
C LYS A 746 22.19 11.80 15.29
N ALA A 747 20.99 11.28 15.15
CA ALA A 747 19.99 11.83 14.25
C ALA A 747 19.47 13.20 14.70
N PHE A 748 19.30 13.42 16.00
CA PHE A 748 18.72 14.66 16.56
C PHE A 748 19.76 15.77 16.72
N ASN A 749 21.05 15.46 16.75
CA ASN A 749 22.14 16.43 16.92
C ASN A 749 22.75 16.93 15.57
N ILE A 750 22.05 16.81 14.42
CA ILE A 750 22.53 17.17 13.06
C ILE A 750 21.79 18.33 12.39
#